data_AF-A0A1Q8ING7-F1
#
_entry.id   AF-A0A1Q8ING7-F1
#
_cell.length_a   1.000
_cell.length_b   1.000
_cell.length_c   1.000
_cell.angle_alpha   90.00
_cell.angle_beta   90.00
_cell.angle_gamma   90.00
#
_symmetry.space_group_name_H-M   'P 1'
#
loop_
_entity.id
_entity.type
_entity.pdbx_description
1 polymer ?
#
loop_
_entity_poly.entity_id
_entity_poly.type
_entity_poly.pdbx_seq_one_letter_code
_entity_poly.pdbx_strand_id
1 'polypeptide(L)'
;MKNVWLVSHPQWFGTRRNALVALPVAAVVCACFAPSYAQAAGPAGQLPSGGHFVAGSGTIAGNGSTLTINQPGGNAVVNWDSFSIGNKNRVEFANGNGATLNRVTGGSPSAILGTLTATGSVYLINPQGIVIGRNGVITTNGRFVASTLDADPTAFMNGQPLALAGNSTASVVNLGKIASSGGDVFLIAGQAVENRGTISAPNGTAELAVGKQVLLQDSSSGKQVFVQAGDGGTLTNRGTIEAAQISLQSVDGNIYALAGKHEALRATGTATRDGHVWLVADQGHLQAGGVIAAPGGTVDMSAATFSFPTHGTTIDARQWNLATPGLTIDDATASALMQGLNAGTSVNVRTTGLNSNSGDLNVASSIDWQGGASLTLAAYRSLTVGQNATIANQGSGNLTLRADAASVDNAGSIANQGTLDWSRSTGIVNALYDMNGTYSGGTLSANPNWTPAAASGQLTQFTAYKLVNNVNDLENIRQDLAGNYALGTDIDAMGHTFIPIGNHTTPFTGQFDGMWHTLSNATFQIADFHQDYSSGLFGVVGQGGVLRDVGVENGSVRESSQGSGILAGVNQGVIANAHTSGRAGEIYQDGTTFGGLVGENDGTIERSWSSATVSGSSANGGLVGYNRGSISQSYATGAVSPVFSTGFGGGLVGINDGTIGQSFATGAVQTRSMPTHGVIAFGAGSVAPDVYWNTETTGQPVSGSKDLPPANGLTTAQMSDQASFAGYDFGPNGAWLMPAGATHPVLRQAAGE
;
A
#
# COMPACT_ATOMS: atom_id res chain seq x y z
N MET A 1 48.76 52.20 42.35
CA MET A 1 47.90 51.11 42.84
C MET A 1 47.61 50.18 41.67
N LYS A 2 48.15 48.94 41.76
CA LYS A 2 47.87 47.68 41.02
C LYS A 2 47.16 47.81 39.65
N ASN A 3 47.90 47.92 38.54
CA ASN A 3 48.45 46.88 37.63
C ASN A 3 47.37 46.31 36.68
N VAL A 4 47.08 46.95 35.53
CA VAL A 4 47.76 47.00 34.20
C VAL A 4 47.52 45.76 33.32
N TRP A 5 47.00 46.07 32.12
CA TRP A 5 46.58 45.23 31.00
C TRP A 5 47.74 44.65 30.16
N LEU A 6 47.38 43.58 29.42
CA LEU A 6 47.88 43.13 28.10
C LEU A 6 49.33 42.62 27.98
N VAL A 7 49.49 41.41 27.41
CA VAL A 7 49.98 41.14 26.04
C VAL A 7 50.37 39.65 25.86
N SER A 8 50.09 39.13 24.66
CA SER A 8 50.80 38.09 23.87
C SER A 8 50.49 36.59 23.99
N HIS A 9 50.27 36.02 22.80
CA HIS A 9 50.40 34.62 22.36
C HIS A 9 51.68 33.93 22.86
N PRO A 10 51.72 32.58 22.97
CA PRO A 10 52.23 31.78 21.84
C PRO A 10 51.63 30.36 21.69
N GLN A 11 51.92 29.78 20.53
CA GLN A 11 51.82 28.35 20.24
C GLN A 11 52.75 27.52 21.16
N TRP A 12 52.43 26.23 21.40
CA TRP A 12 53.28 25.04 21.16
C TRP A 12 52.74 23.79 21.91
N PHE A 13 52.72 22.68 21.17
CA PHE A 13 52.83 21.26 21.53
C PHE A 13 52.60 20.77 22.98
N GLY A 14 51.73 19.77 23.11
CA GLY A 14 51.64 18.93 24.31
C GLY A 14 50.67 17.75 24.17
N THR A 15 51.17 16.63 23.66
CA THR A 15 50.78 15.25 24.01
C THR A 15 49.29 14.94 24.27
N ARG A 16 48.56 14.47 23.23
CA ARG A 16 47.35 13.68 23.45
C ARG A 16 47.73 12.28 23.92
N ARG A 17 47.48 12.02 25.21
CA ARG A 17 47.37 10.68 25.77
C ARG A 17 46.24 9.94 25.05
N ASN A 18 46.60 8.82 24.41
CA ASN A 18 45.65 7.81 23.93
C ASN A 18 44.85 7.29 25.13
N ALA A 19 43.61 7.77 25.29
CA ALA A 19 42.59 7.04 26.00
C ALA A 19 41.92 6.11 24.98
N LEU A 20 42.43 4.88 24.91
CA LEU A 20 41.71 3.73 24.36
C LEU A 20 40.41 3.59 25.15
N VAL A 21 39.32 4.17 24.64
CA VAL A 21 37.98 3.79 25.05
C VAL A 21 37.71 2.48 24.34
N ALA A 22 37.92 1.38 25.07
CA ALA A 22 37.51 0.05 24.66
C ALA A 22 35.99 0.05 24.48
N LEU A 23 35.54 0.08 23.23
CA LEU A 23 34.18 -0.28 22.84
C LEU A 23 33.96 -1.75 23.26
N PRO A 24 32.88 -2.09 23.97
CA PRO A 24 32.56 -3.49 24.20
C PRO A 24 32.12 -4.06 22.86
N VAL A 25 33.00 -4.84 22.24
CA VAL A 25 32.64 -5.80 21.19
C VAL A 25 31.67 -6.78 21.85
N ALA A 26 30.37 -6.53 21.69
CA ALA A 26 29.33 -7.49 22.04
C ALA A 26 29.46 -8.66 21.05
N ALA A 27 30.34 -9.60 21.38
CA ALA A 27 30.38 -10.90 20.75
C ALA A 27 28.98 -11.52 20.87
N VAL A 28 28.28 -11.64 19.75
CA VAL A 28 27.03 -12.40 19.62
C VAL A 28 27.38 -13.86 19.90
N VAL A 29 27.31 -14.23 21.17
CA VAL A 29 27.31 -15.62 21.60
C VAL A 29 26.00 -16.19 21.07
N CYS A 30 26.08 -16.90 19.94
CA CYS A 30 25.13 -17.94 19.57
C CYS A 30 25.09 -18.94 20.73
N ALA A 31 24.33 -18.62 21.78
CA ALA A 31 23.99 -19.57 22.81
C ALA A 31 23.07 -20.59 22.14
N CYS A 32 23.67 -21.65 21.64
CA CYS A 32 23.02 -22.91 21.37
C CYS A 32 22.40 -23.41 22.67
N PHE A 33 21.26 -22.83 23.08
CA PHE A 33 20.28 -23.52 23.90
C PHE A 33 19.56 -24.51 22.99
N ALA A 34 20.30 -25.47 22.44
CA ALA A 34 19.75 -26.79 22.37
C ALA A 34 19.76 -27.25 23.83
N PRO A 35 18.62 -27.41 24.52
CA PRO A 35 18.61 -28.47 25.50
C PRO A 35 19.11 -29.67 24.71
N SER A 36 20.21 -30.27 25.17
CA SER A 36 20.56 -31.60 24.75
C SER A 36 19.30 -32.42 25.00
N TYR A 37 18.47 -32.58 23.97
CA TYR A 37 17.51 -33.65 23.88
C TYR A 37 18.41 -34.88 23.87
N ALA A 38 18.82 -35.29 25.08
CA ALA A 38 19.19 -36.65 25.35
C ALA A 38 18.17 -37.46 24.57
N GLN A 39 18.65 -38.31 23.68
CA GLN A 39 17.80 -39.24 22.97
C GLN A 39 17.03 -39.98 24.06
N ALA A 40 15.82 -39.52 24.36
CA ALA A 40 14.78 -40.36 24.86
C ALA A 40 14.48 -41.26 23.66
N ALA A 41 15.32 -42.29 23.50
CA ALA A 41 14.94 -43.52 22.87
C ALA A 41 13.76 -44.02 23.71
N GLY A 42 12.57 -43.44 23.46
CA GLY A 42 11.33 -43.98 23.93
C GLY A 42 11.29 -45.43 23.47
N PRO A 43 10.79 -46.35 24.31
CA PRO A 43 10.81 -47.77 23.99
C PRO A 43 10.22 -48.00 22.60
N ALA A 44 10.91 -48.80 21.79
CA ALA A 44 10.39 -49.27 20.51
C ALA A 44 8.98 -49.85 20.76
N GLY A 45 7.94 -49.25 20.16
CA GLY A 45 6.56 -49.74 20.24
C GLY A 45 5.53 -48.87 20.95
N GLN A 46 5.82 -47.64 21.38
CA GLN A 46 4.80 -46.78 22.02
C GLN A 46 3.71 -46.30 21.03
N LEU A 47 2.45 -46.50 21.41
CA LEU A 47 1.25 -45.89 20.82
C LEU A 47 0.60 -44.96 21.88
N PRO A 48 -0.28 -44.03 21.48
CA PRO A 48 -1.07 -43.25 22.44
C PRO A 48 -1.83 -44.13 23.44
N SER A 49 -1.98 -43.67 24.68
CA SER A 49 -2.56 -44.43 25.79
C SER A 49 -3.56 -43.61 26.63
N GLY A 50 -4.54 -44.29 27.25
CA GLY A 50 -5.55 -43.64 28.10
C GLY A 50 -6.60 -42.82 27.34
N GLY A 51 -6.68 -43.00 26.02
CA GLY A 51 -7.61 -42.28 25.16
C GLY A 51 -9.07 -42.53 25.49
N HIS A 52 -9.84 -41.47 25.71
CA HIS A 52 -11.29 -41.55 25.85
C HIS A 52 -11.96 -40.29 25.30
N PHE A 53 -13.10 -40.46 24.63
CA PHE A 53 -13.92 -39.35 24.14
C PHE A 53 -14.57 -38.63 25.33
N VAL A 54 -14.40 -37.31 25.40
CA VAL A 54 -15.05 -36.43 26.39
C VAL A 54 -16.11 -35.53 25.77
N ALA A 55 -16.09 -35.35 24.45
CA ALA A 55 -17.16 -34.75 23.67
C ALA A 55 -17.19 -35.34 22.25
N GLY A 56 -18.36 -35.38 21.62
CA GLY A 56 -18.57 -36.13 20.38
C GLY A 56 -18.65 -37.64 20.63
N SER A 57 -18.58 -38.45 19.57
CA SER A 57 -18.61 -39.91 19.66
C SER A 57 -17.63 -40.57 18.71
N GLY A 58 -17.17 -41.77 19.06
CA GLY A 58 -16.26 -42.54 18.25
C GLY A 58 -15.70 -43.75 18.98
N THR A 59 -14.78 -44.47 18.35
CA THR A 59 -14.08 -45.62 18.92
C THR A 59 -12.58 -45.49 18.75
N ILE A 60 -11.82 -46.07 19.68
CA ILE A 60 -10.36 -46.14 19.66
C ILE A 60 -9.99 -47.62 19.67
N ALA A 61 -9.35 -48.10 18.61
CA ALA A 61 -9.00 -49.51 18.45
C ALA A 61 -7.53 -49.66 18.04
N GLY A 62 -6.79 -50.51 18.75
CA GLY A 62 -5.37 -50.79 18.45
C GLY A 62 -5.15 -52.23 17.98
N ASN A 63 -4.19 -52.44 17.07
CA ASN A 63 -3.80 -53.78 16.58
C ASN A 63 -2.27 -54.05 16.72
N GLY A 64 -1.66 -53.51 17.78
CA GLY A 64 -0.25 -53.69 18.10
C GLY A 64 0.64 -52.57 17.55
N SER A 65 0.64 -52.36 16.23
CA SER A 65 1.44 -51.29 15.58
C SER A 65 0.60 -50.11 15.08
N THR A 66 -0.71 -50.29 14.92
CA THR A 66 -1.63 -49.24 14.47
C THR A 66 -2.69 -48.97 15.52
N LEU A 67 -3.00 -47.69 15.73
CA LEU A 67 -4.15 -47.21 16.51
C LEU A 67 -5.10 -46.44 15.58
N THR A 68 -6.34 -46.91 15.45
CA THR A 68 -7.37 -46.27 14.64
C THR A 68 -8.38 -45.58 15.55
N ILE A 69 -8.58 -44.28 15.33
CA ILE A 69 -9.62 -43.47 15.94
C ILE A 69 -10.72 -43.27 14.90
N ASN A 70 -11.84 -43.97 15.07
CA ASN A 70 -12.99 -43.85 14.18
C ASN A 70 -13.99 -42.85 14.75
N GLN A 71 -14.24 -41.78 14.01
CA GLN A 71 -15.16 -40.71 14.38
C GLN A 71 -16.18 -40.56 13.24
N PRO A 72 -17.44 -41.00 13.42
CA PRO A 72 -18.42 -41.08 12.33
C PRO A 72 -18.91 -39.72 11.80
N GLY A 73 -18.45 -38.59 12.35
CA GLY A 73 -18.66 -37.23 11.81
C GLY A 73 -18.58 -36.12 12.88
N GLY A 74 -18.61 -34.86 12.47
CA GLY A 74 -18.64 -33.68 13.35
C GLY A 74 -17.32 -33.38 14.06
N ASN A 75 -17.34 -32.53 15.10
CA ASN A 75 -16.20 -32.27 15.97
C ASN A 75 -16.21 -33.26 17.15
N ALA A 76 -15.03 -33.66 17.63
CA ALA A 76 -14.91 -34.48 18.83
C ALA A 76 -13.67 -34.12 19.66
N VAL A 77 -13.72 -34.39 20.96
CA VAL A 77 -12.64 -34.14 21.91
C VAL A 77 -12.25 -35.45 22.59
N VAL A 78 -10.96 -35.77 22.57
CA VAL A 78 -10.38 -36.96 23.17
C VAL A 78 -9.29 -36.55 24.14
N ASN A 79 -9.42 -36.98 25.40
CA ASN A 79 -8.36 -36.82 26.39
C ASN A 79 -7.46 -38.05 26.38
N TRP A 80 -6.16 -37.84 26.58
CA TRP A 80 -5.11 -38.86 26.57
C TRP A 80 -4.19 -38.72 27.77
N ASP A 81 -3.80 -39.84 28.39
CA ASP A 81 -2.74 -39.84 29.39
C ASP A 81 -1.37 -39.57 28.72
N SER A 82 -1.15 -40.18 27.55
CA SER A 82 0.02 -39.90 26.72
C SER A 82 -0.33 -40.03 25.24
N PHE A 83 0.28 -39.18 24.40
CA PHE A 83 0.14 -39.26 22.95
C PHE A 83 1.52 -39.22 22.30
N SER A 84 2.09 -40.40 22.03
CA SER A 84 3.35 -40.58 21.30
C SER A 84 3.21 -41.71 20.29
N ILE A 85 3.93 -41.60 19.16
CA ILE A 85 3.91 -42.58 18.07
C ILE A 85 5.35 -43.02 17.83
N GLY A 86 5.72 -44.21 18.30
CA GLY A 86 7.05 -44.77 18.08
C GLY A 86 7.38 -45.03 16.61
N ASN A 87 8.66 -45.25 16.30
CA ASN A 87 9.07 -45.62 14.93
C ASN A 87 8.28 -46.85 14.43
N LYS A 88 7.89 -46.82 13.16
CA LYS A 88 7.07 -47.86 12.47
C LYS A 88 5.63 -48.02 12.99
N ASN A 89 5.24 -47.34 14.06
CA ASN A 89 3.86 -47.30 14.51
C ASN A 89 3.06 -46.26 13.73
N ARG A 90 1.73 -46.45 13.72
CA ARG A 90 0.79 -45.59 13.01
C ARG A 90 -0.40 -45.22 13.86
N VAL A 91 -0.86 -43.97 13.74
CA VAL A 91 -2.16 -43.52 14.25
C VAL A 91 -2.99 -43.02 13.07
N GLU A 92 -4.21 -43.52 12.96
CA GLU A 92 -5.14 -43.19 11.87
C GLU A 92 -6.43 -42.59 12.42
N PHE A 93 -6.73 -41.35 12.05
CA PHE A 93 -8.02 -40.71 12.30
C PHE A 93 -8.94 -40.90 11.08
N ALA A 94 -9.99 -41.69 11.25
CA ALA A 94 -11.09 -41.79 10.32
C ALA A 94 -12.21 -40.85 10.79
N ASN A 95 -12.04 -39.54 10.56
CA ASN A 95 -12.94 -38.49 11.04
C ASN A 95 -13.71 -37.74 9.93
N GLY A 96 -13.60 -38.21 8.67
CA GLY A 96 -14.29 -37.61 7.52
C GLY A 96 -13.86 -36.16 7.34
N ASN A 97 -14.80 -35.24 7.14
CA ASN A 97 -14.51 -33.80 7.11
C ASN A 97 -14.50 -33.15 8.51
N GLY A 98 -14.66 -33.94 9.57
CA GLY A 98 -14.71 -33.48 10.94
C GLY A 98 -13.34 -33.10 11.52
N ALA A 99 -13.35 -32.58 12.75
CA ALA A 99 -12.15 -32.24 13.50
C ALA A 99 -12.06 -33.04 14.81
N THR A 100 -10.85 -33.45 15.18
CA THR A 100 -10.59 -34.16 16.45
C THR A 100 -9.59 -33.38 17.30
N LEU A 101 -10.02 -32.93 18.48
CA LEU A 101 -9.19 -32.28 19.49
C LEU A 101 -8.61 -33.31 20.47
N ASN A 102 -7.32 -33.58 20.36
CA ASN A 102 -6.59 -34.52 21.21
C ASN A 102 -5.86 -33.73 22.29
N ARG A 103 -6.30 -33.87 23.55
CA ARG A 103 -5.70 -33.18 24.70
C ARG A 103 -4.91 -34.18 25.55
N VAL A 104 -3.62 -33.93 25.72
CA VAL A 104 -2.76 -34.74 26.60
C VAL A 104 -2.82 -34.17 28.00
N THR A 105 -3.37 -34.94 28.95
CA THR A 105 -3.55 -34.55 30.35
C THR A 105 -2.47 -35.11 31.28
N GLY A 106 -1.66 -36.05 30.81
CA GLY A 106 -0.53 -36.60 31.57
C GLY A 106 0.75 -35.75 31.48
N GLY A 107 1.78 -36.15 32.23
CA GLY A 107 3.02 -35.39 32.41
C GLY A 107 4.13 -35.67 31.40
N SER A 108 3.85 -36.27 30.24
CA SER A 108 4.87 -36.64 29.24
C SER A 108 4.74 -35.84 27.93
N PRO A 109 5.86 -35.39 27.33
CA PRO A 109 5.85 -34.80 25.99
C PRO A 109 5.36 -35.78 24.91
N SER A 110 4.86 -35.23 23.81
CA SER A 110 4.45 -36.00 22.63
C SER A 110 5.63 -36.19 21.68
N ALA A 111 6.07 -37.44 21.48
CA ALA A 111 7.08 -37.79 20.49
C ALA A 111 6.44 -38.52 19.29
N ILE A 112 6.38 -37.85 18.15
CA ILE A 112 5.84 -38.39 16.88
C ILE A 112 7.01 -38.83 16.00
N LEU A 113 7.42 -40.09 16.15
CA LEU A 113 8.51 -40.73 15.40
C LEU A 113 8.00 -41.65 14.27
N GLY A 114 6.74 -42.08 14.34
CA GLY A 114 6.05 -42.87 13.31
C GLY A 114 5.12 -42.04 12.42
N THR A 115 3.98 -42.61 12.04
CA THR A 115 3.04 -41.96 11.10
C THR A 115 1.73 -41.58 11.76
N LEU A 116 1.25 -40.35 11.52
CA LEU A 116 -0.11 -39.91 11.82
C LEU A 116 -0.83 -39.59 10.51
N THR A 117 -1.98 -40.20 10.27
CA THR A 117 -2.84 -39.86 9.12
C THR A 117 -4.25 -39.49 9.55
N ALA A 118 -4.89 -38.55 8.86
CA ALA A 118 -6.29 -38.19 9.11
C ALA A 118 -7.06 -37.88 7.83
N THR A 119 -8.33 -38.30 7.76
CA THR A 119 -9.24 -37.93 6.67
C THR A 119 -9.81 -36.51 6.81
N GLY A 120 -9.73 -35.92 8.01
CA GLY A 120 -10.17 -34.57 8.34
C GLY A 120 -9.11 -33.81 9.13
N SER A 121 -9.53 -33.02 10.13
CA SER A 121 -8.64 -32.16 10.92
C SER A 121 -8.21 -32.80 12.24
N VAL A 122 -6.97 -32.57 12.65
CA VAL A 122 -6.40 -33.08 13.91
C VAL A 122 -5.74 -31.94 14.68
N TYR A 123 -6.15 -31.78 15.93
CA TYR A 123 -5.53 -30.87 16.88
C TYR A 123 -4.86 -31.72 17.95
N LEU A 124 -3.57 -31.51 18.20
CA LEU A 124 -2.78 -32.16 19.24
C LEU A 124 -2.30 -31.09 20.23
N ILE A 125 -2.87 -31.13 21.44
CA ILE A 125 -2.58 -30.20 22.52
C ILE A 125 -1.79 -30.94 23.59
N ASN A 126 -0.56 -30.50 23.86
CA ASN A 126 0.26 -31.06 24.93
C ASN A 126 1.12 -29.97 25.61
N PRO A 127 0.75 -29.51 26.81
CA PRO A 127 1.52 -28.54 27.58
C PRO A 127 2.95 -28.96 27.93
N GLN A 128 3.28 -30.25 27.83
CA GLN A 128 4.62 -30.79 28.09
C GLN A 128 5.55 -30.71 26.86
N GLY A 129 5.03 -30.33 25.70
CA GLY A 129 5.79 -30.18 24.45
C GLY A 129 5.48 -31.25 23.42
N ILE A 130 5.77 -30.93 22.15
CA ILE A 130 5.50 -31.78 20.99
C ILE A 130 6.74 -31.81 20.11
N VAL A 131 7.20 -33.01 19.75
CA VAL A 131 8.33 -33.22 18.84
C VAL A 131 7.91 -34.16 17.72
N ILE A 132 7.97 -33.70 16.48
CA ILE A 132 7.90 -34.53 15.28
C ILE A 132 9.33 -34.89 14.91
N GLY A 133 9.72 -36.16 15.11
CA GLY A 133 11.07 -36.63 14.85
C GLY A 133 11.39 -36.70 13.35
N ARG A 134 12.66 -36.94 12.99
CA ARG A 134 13.12 -37.00 11.59
C ARG A 134 12.39 -38.03 10.72
N ASN A 135 11.96 -39.14 11.32
CA ASN A 135 11.17 -40.18 10.66
C ASN A 135 9.65 -39.95 10.80
N GLY A 136 9.24 -38.95 11.59
CA GLY A 136 7.87 -38.60 11.85
C GLY A 136 7.19 -38.06 10.60
N VAL A 137 6.03 -38.61 10.25
CA VAL A 137 5.22 -38.17 9.12
C VAL A 137 3.81 -37.90 9.58
N ILE A 138 3.32 -36.69 9.33
CA ILE A 138 1.95 -36.27 9.59
C ILE A 138 1.30 -35.90 8.26
N THR A 139 0.19 -36.55 7.93
CA THR A 139 -0.59 -36.24 6.73
C THR A 139 -2.08 -36.10 7.07
N THR A 140 -2.66 -34.94 6.82
CA THR A 140 -4.09 -34.68 7.03
C THR A 140 -4.74 -34.17 5.74
N ASN A 141 -6.02 -34.46 5.52
CA ASN A 141 -6.79 -33.80 4.46
C ASN A 141 -7.44 -32.50 4.94
N GLY A 142 -7.76 -32.41 6.23
CA GLY A 142 -8.11 -31.14 6.89
C GLY A 142 -6.90 -30.49 7.55
N ARG A 143 -7.13 -29.67 8.56
CA ARG A 143 -6.10 -28.93 9.29
C ARG A 143 -5.29 -29.82 10.24
N PHE A 144 -4.01 -29.52 10.41
CA PHE A 144 -3.20 -30.02 11.52
C PHE A 144 -2.82 -28.88 12.47
N VAL A 145 -3.13 -29.01 13.76
CA VAL A 145 -2.71 -28.06 14.81
C VAL A 145 -1.90 -28.79 15.86
N ALA A 146 -0.69 -28.31 16.16
CA ALA A 146 0.09 -28.74 17.31
C ALA A 146 0.29 -27.56 18.25
N SER A 147 -0.12 -27.68 19.52
CA SER A 147 -0.03 -26.60 20.49
C SER A 147 0.45 -27.05 21.87
N THR A 148 1.28 -26.23 22.53
CA THR A 148 1.54 -26.38 23.97
C THR A 148 0.58 -25.57 24.85
N LEU A 149 -0.21 -24.68 24.26
CA LEU A 149 -1.28 -23.93 24.91
C LEU A 149 -2.57 -24.74 24.89
N ASP A 150 -3.38 -24.65 25.94
CA ASP A 150 -4.65 -25.37 26.03
C ASP A 150 -5.75 -24.66 25.23
N ALA A 151 -6.74 -25.43 24.79
CA ALA A 151 -7.88 -24.97 24.02
C ALA A 151 -9.18 -25.28 24.78
N ASP A 152 -10.15 -24.36 24.74
CA ASP A 152 -11.48 -24.63 25.30
C ASP A 152 -12.23 -25.70 24.45
N PRO A 153 -12.54 -26.88 25.03
CA PRO A 153 -13.30 -27.92 24.34
C PRO A 153 -14.69 -27.44 23.89
N THR A 154 -15.34 -26.54 24.62
CA THR A 154 -16.68 -26.06 24.28
C THR A 154 -16.64 -25.16 23.05
N ALA A 155 -15.72 -24.20 23.01
CA ALA A 155 -15.49 -23.38 21.81
C ALA A 155 -15.18 -24.23 20.57
N PHE A 156 -14.33 -25.25 20.73
CA PHE A 156 -14.00 -26.20 19.66
C PHE A 156 -15.22 -26.96 19.13
N MET A 157 -16.05 -27.51 20.03
CA MET A 157 -17.24 -28.25 19.64
C MET A 157 -18.27 -27.38 18.91
N ASN A 158 -18.32 -26.09 19.25
CA ASN A 158 -19.22 -25.11 18.63
C ASN A 158 -18.66 -24.46 17.37
N GLY A 159 -17.46 -24.86 16.89
CA GLY A 159 -16.82 -24.28 15.71
C GLY A 159 -16.51 -22.78 15.85
N GLN A 160 -16.28 -22.32 17.09
CA GLN A 160 -15.94 -20.92 17.36
C GLN A 160 -14.43 -20.68 17.20
N PRO A 161 -13.98 -19.42 17.06
CA PRO A 161 -12.56 -19.08 17.18
C PRO A 161 -11.96 -19.67 18.45
N LEU A 162 -10.76 -20.25 18.32
CA LEU A 162 -10.09 -20.95 19.42
C LEU A 162 -9.09 -20.02 20.10
N ALA A 163 -9.44 -19.59 21.30
CA ALA A 163 -8.47 -18.97 22.22
C ALA A 163 -7.60 -20.08 22.83
N LEU A 164 -6.33 -20.09 22.43
CA LEU A 164 -5.30 -20.95 22.95
C LEU A 164 -4.52 -20.20 24.03
N ALA A 165 -4.49 -20.72 25.25
CA ALA A 165 -3.84 -20.05 26.37
C ALA A 165 -3.12 -21.02 27.31
N GLY A 166 -2.06 -20.54 27.96
CA GLY A 166 -1.36 -21.31 28.97
C GLY A 166 0.01 -20.76 29.33
N ASN A 167 0.55 -21.24 30.45
CA ASN A 167 1.89 -20.87 30.94
C ASN A 167 2.96 -21.92 30.61
N SER A 168 2.73 -22.75 29.59
CA SER A 168 3.70 -23.77 29.18
C SER A 168 4.98 -23.12 28.69
N THR A 169 6.12 -23.58 29.21
CA THR A 169 7.46 -23.20 28.73
C THR A 169 8.02 -24.21 27.71
N ALA A 170 7.21 -25.21 27.34
CA ALA A 170 7.60 -26.24 26.41
C ALA A 170 7.58 -25.74 24.95
N SER A 171 8.17 -26.55 24.07
CA SER A 171 8.35 -26.24 22.65
C SER A 171 7.51 -27.12 21.73
N VAL A 172 7.20 -26.60 20.54
CA VAL A 172 6.81 -27.43 19.39
C VAL A 172 7.98 -27.49 18.41
N VAL A 173 8.47 -28.70 18.12
CA VAL A 173 9.63 -28.92 17.24
C VAL A 173 9.27 -29.87 16.10
N ASN A 174 9.44 -29.41 14.86
CA ASN A 174 9.33 -30.24 13.66
C ASN A 174 10.71 -30.55 13.07
N LEU A 175 11.10 -31.82 13.10
CA LEU A 175 12.28 -32.35 12.40
C LEU A 175 11.89 -33.27 11.23
N GLY A 176 10.61 -33.57 11.07
CA GLY A 176 10.07 -34.55 10.13
C GLY A 176 9.31 -33.91 8.98
N LYS A 177 8.22 -34.57 8.55
CA LYS A 177 7.34 -34.08 7.48
C LYS A 177 5.91 -33.88 7.96
N ILE A 178 5.38 -32.68 7.74
CA ILE A 178 3.98 -32.34 7.99
C ILE A 178 3.36 -31.91 6.66
N ALA A 179 2.25 -32.54 6.28
CA ALA A 179 1.51 -32.20 5.06
C ALA A 179 0.01 -32.12 5.34
N SER A 180 -0.60 -31.00 4.94
CA SER A 180 -2.06 -30.89 4.84
C SER A 180 -2.45 -30.68 3.37
N SER A 181 -3.19 -31.62 2.78
CA SER A 181 -3.51 -31.58 1.35
C SER A 181 -4.66 -30.63 1.00
N GLY A 182 -5.60 -30.42 1.93
CA GLY A 182 -6.79 -29.57 1.74
C GLY A 182 -7.04 -28.56 2.87
N GLY A 183 -6.15 -28.47 3.85
CA GLY A 183 -6.27 -27.55 4.98
C GLY A 183 -4.94 -26.88 5.33
N ASP A 184 -4.86 -26.46 6.59
CA ASP A 184 -3.75 -25.66 7.10
C ASP A 184 -2.83 -26.46 8.04
N VAL A 185 -1.66 -25.89 8.35
CA VAL A 185 -0.75 -26.38 9.38
C VAL A 185 -0.45 -25.27 10.39
N PHE A 186 -0.71 -25.52 11.67
CA PHE A 186 -0.43 -24.61 12.78
C PHE A 186 0.52 -25.23 13.79
N LEU A 187 1.63 -24.55 14.10
CA LEU A 187 2.51 -24.91 15.22
C LEU A 187 2.55 -23.76 16.21
N ILE A 188 2.04 -23.99 17.42
CA ILE A 188 1.80 -22.92 18.41
C ILE A 188 2.47 -23.31 19.73
N ALA A 189 3.24 -22.40 20.31
CA ALA A 189 3.86 -22.66 21.62
C ALA A 189 3.87 -21.42 22.50
N GLY A 190 3.88 -21.64 23.82
CA GLY A 190 4.08 -20.56 24.79
C GLY A 190 5.46 -19.91 24.71
N GLN A 191 6.51 -20.71 24.43
CA GLN A 191 7.91 -20.26 24.52
C GLN A 191 8.73 -20.42 23.24
N ALA A 192 8.58 -21.54 22.53
CA ALA A 192 9.43 -21.82 21.37
C ALA A 192 8.78 -22.71 20.31
N VAL A 193 8.89 -22.29 19.05
CA VAL A 193 8.57 -23.12 17.88
C VAL A 193 9.82 -23.25 17.01
N GLU A 194 10.18 -24.47 16.64
CA GLU A 194 11.29 -24.73 15.73
C GLU A 194 10.88 -25.65 14.58
N ASN A 195 11.09 -25.21 13.34
CA ASN A 195 11.00 -26.04 12.15
C ASN A 195 12.38 -26.26 11.54
N ARG A 196 12.83 -27.52 11.48
CA ARG A 196 13.98 -27.99 10.68
C ARG A 196 13.58 -29.05 9.65
N GLY A 197 12.30 -29.40 9.62
CA GLY A 197 11.74 -30.39 8.72
C GLY A 197 11.09 -29.75 7.50
N THR A 198 10.03 -30.38 7.01
CA THR A 198 9.20 -29.87 5.92
C THR A 198 7.77 -29.67 6.38
N ILE A 199 7.18 -28.54 5.99
CA ILE A 199 5.77 -28.23 6.15
C ILE A 199 5.20 -27.95 4.76
N SER A 200 4.11 -28.63 4.39
CA SER A 200 3.42 -28.46 3.12
C SER A 200 1.92 -28.25 3.32
N ALA A 201 1.39 -27.14 2.80
CA ALA A 201 -0.03 -26.80 2.81
C ALA A 201 -0.42 -26.10 1.48
N PRO A 202 -0.33 -26.79 0.33
CA PRO A 202 -0.41 -26.16 -1.00
C PRO A 202 -1.73 -25.42 -1.26
N ASN A 203 -2.81 -25.84 -0.61
CA ASN A 203 -4.14 -25.22 -0.73
C ASN A 203 -4.54 -24.40 0.51
N GLY A 204 -3.66 -24.29 1.50
CA GLY A 204 -3.94 -23.68 2.79
C GLY A 204 -2.77 -22.86 3.30
N THR A 205 -2.77 -22.61 4.60
CA THR A 205 -1.78 -21.78 5.27
C THR A 205 -0.83 -22.61 6.12
N ALA A 206 0.41 -22.15 6.26
CA ALA A 206 1.34 -22.66 7.26
C ALA A 206 1.66 -21.54 8.24
N GLU A 207 1.15 -21.65 9.47
CA GLU A 207 1.32 -20.61 10.49
C GLU A 207 2.06 -21.14 11.73
N LEU A 208 3.13 -20.46 12.10
CA LEU A 208 3.90 -20.75 13.31
C LEU A 208 3.78 -19.55 14.24
N ALA A 209 3.42 -19.79 15.50
CA ALA A 209 3.18 -18.72 16.45
C ALA A 209 3.76 -19.02 17.83
N VAL A 210 4.32 -17.98 18.45
CA VAL A 210 4.84 -18.02 19.81
C VAL A 210 4.21 -16.92 20.66
N GLY A 211 3.60 -17.30 21.78
CA GLY A 211 3.02 -16.40 22.77
C GLY A 211 2.15 -17.16 23.76
N LYS A 212 1.81 -16.54 24.91
CA LYS A 212 1.02 -17.18 25.97
C LYS A 212 -0.49 -17.20 25.71
N GLN A 213 -0.95 -16.32 24.82
CA GLN A 213 -2.34 -16.18 24.41
C GLN A 213 -2.37 -15.99 22.91
N VAL A 214 -3.04 -16.92 22.23
CA VAL A 214 -3.10 -17.00 20.77
C VAL A 214 -4.54 -17.24 20.36
N LEU A 215 -5.09 -16.40 19.50
CA LEU A 215 -6.39 -16.61 18.88
C LEU A 215 -6.19 -17.26 17.52
N LEU A 216 -6.81 -18.42 17.32
CA LEU A 216 -6.92 -19.07 16.02
C LEU A 216 -8.34 -18.83 15.47
N GLN A 217 -8.42 -18.12 14.35
CA GLN A 217 -9.67 -17.76 13.69
C GLN A 217 -9.60 -18.09 12.20
N ASP A 218 -10.63 -18.75 11.68
CA ASP A 218 -10.63 -19.15 10.27
C ASP A 218 -10.74 -17.94 9.34
N SER A 219 -9.91 -17.94 8.30
CA SER A 219 -9.90 -16.92 7.26
C SER A 219 -9.70 -17.56 5.89
N SER A 220 -10.47 -17.08 4.91
CA SER A 220 -10.32 -17.50 3.52
C SER A 220 -9.29 -16.68 2.76
N SER A 221 -8.92 -15.48 3.24
CA SER A 221 -8.08 -14.53 2.51
C SER A 221 -6.83 -14.04 3.26
N GLY A 222 -6.72 -14.25 4.57
CA GLY A 222 -5.61 -13.67 5.34
C GLY A 222 -5.17 -14.52 6.53
N LYS A 223 -4.33 -13.91 7.37
CA LYS A 223 -3.80 -14.51 8.61
C LYS A 223 -4.91 -15.09 9.48
N GLN A 224 -4.67 -16.28 10.01
CA GLN A 224 -5.60 -17.00 10.89
C GLN A 224 -5.14 -17.01 12.35
N VAL A 225 -3.85 -16.74 12.61
CA VAL A 225 -3.32 -16.60 13.96
C VAL A 225 -3.10 -15.15 14.34
N PHE A 226 -3.56 -14.82 15.55
CA PHE A 226 -3.29 -13.54 16.22
C PHE A 226 -2.71 -13.82 17.59
N VAL A 227 -1.52 -13.30 17.87
CA VAL A 227 -0.85 -13.45 19.16
C VAL A 227 -1.07 -12.18 19.99
N GLN A 228 -1.47 -12.34 21.25
CA GLN A 228 -1.58 -11.22 22.19
C GLN A 228 -0.22 -10.92 22.83
N ALA A 229 0.06 -9.63 23.09
CA ALA A 229 1.28 -9.18 23.76
C ALA A 229 1.48 -9.84 25.14
N GLY A 230 2.72 -10.17 25.50
CA GLY A 230 3.05 -10.95 26.69
C GLY A 230 4.54 -11.31 26.81
N ASP A 231 4.87 -12.29 27.65
CA ASP A 231 6.26 -12.74 27.78
C ASP A 231 6.68 -13.45 26.48
N GLY A 232 7.57 -12.81 25.70
CA GLY A 232 7.96 -13.27 24.37
C GLY A 232 8.64 -14.64 24.32
N GLY A 233 8.89 -15.10 23.10
CA GLY A 233 9.57 -16.38 22.86
C GLY A 233 10.40 -16.39 21.58
N THR A 234 10.75 -17.59 21.08
CA THR A 234 11.59 -17.70 19.88
C THR A 234 10.97 -18.63 18.85
N LEU A 235 10.82 -18.11 17.63
CA LEU A 235 10.40 -18.87 16.47
C LEU A 235 11.60 -19.02 15.53
N THR A 236 11.99 -20.25 15.25
CA THR A 236 13.10 -20.54 14.33
C THR A 236 12.62 -21.42 13.18
N ASN A 237 12.80 -20.95 11.95
CA ASN A 237 12.66 -21.77 10.74
C ASN A 237 14.04 -21.97 10.08
N ARG A 238 14.51 -23.21 10.05
CA ARG A 238 15.68 -23.70 9.30
C ARG A 238 15.30 -24.86 8.37
N GLY A 239 14.01 -25.01 8.09
CA GLY A 239 13.47 -26.03 7.21
C GLY A 239 12.69 -25.39 6.07
N THR A 240 12.00 -26.22 5.30
CA THR A 240 11.17 -25.76 4.18
C THR A 240 9.73 -25.60 4.61
N ILE A 241 9.10 -24.51 4.17
CA ILE A 241 7.67 -24.29 4.28
C ILE A 241 7.15 -23.93 2.88
N GLU A 242 6.24 -24.75 2.35
CA GLU A 242 5.56 -24.49 1.09
C GLU A 242 4.04 -24.49 1.32
N ALA A 243 3.40 -23.35 1.10
CA ALA A 243 1.98 -23.17 1.35
C ALA A 243 1.36 -22.14 0.39
N ALA A 244 0.03 -21.99 0.39
CA ALA A 244 -0.59 -20.86 -0.31
C ALA A 244 -0.18 -19.53 0.35
N GLN A 245 -0.22 -19.48 1.68
CA GLN A 245 0.25 -18.36 2.50
C GLN A 245 1.05 -18.86 3.71
N ILE A 246 1.98 -18.05 4.21
CA ILE A 246 2.87 -18.38 5.34
C ILE A 246 2.83 -17.25 6.36
N SER A 247 2.71 -17.58 7.65
CA SER A 247 2.70 -16.61 8.75
C SER A 247 3.62 -17.09 9.87
N LEU A 248 4.68 -16.34 10.17
CA LEU A 248 5.54 -16.57 11.33
C LEU A 248 5.36 -15.39 12.30
N GLN A 249 4.86 -15.66 13.52
CA GLN A 249 4.55 -14.62 14.51
C GLN A 249 5.20 -14.90 15.86
N SER A 250 5.84 -13.88 16.44
CA SER A 250 6.38 -13.92 17.79
C SER A 250 6.27 -12.54 18.42
N VAL A 251 5.24 -12.31 19.23
CA VAL A 251 5.07 -11.03 19.93
C VAL A 251 6.06 -10.97 21.10
N ASP A 252 6.72 -9.82 21.28
CA ASP A 252 7.77 -9.60 22.28
C ASP A 252 9.00 -10.54 22.19
N GLY A 253 9.15 -11.25 21.06
CA GLY A 253 10.15 -12.31 20.89
C GLY A 253 10.88 -12.25 19.55
N ASN A 254 11.70 -13.28 19.28
CA ASN A 254 12.61 -13.28 18.13
C ASN A 254 12.15 -14.25 17.04
N ILE A 255 12.25 -13.82 15.78
CA ILE A 255 12.07 -14.68 14.61
C ILE A 255 13.40 -14.87 13.90
N TYR A 256 13.78 -16.13 13.69
CA TYR A 256 14.93 -16.53 12.90
C TYR A 256 14.45 -17.34 11.69
N ALA A 257 14.16 -16.65 10.59
CA ALA A 257 13.85 -17.27 9.31
C ALA A 257 15.17 -17.50 8.54
N LEU A 258 15.92 -18.53 8.93
CA LEU A 258 17.30 -18.78 8.49
C LEU A 258 17.39 -19.88 7.44
N ALA A 259 16.51 -19.83 6.43
CA ALA A 259 16.52 -20.87 5.42
C ALA A 259 17.90 -20.86 4.71
N GLY A 260 18.53 -22.02 4.48
CA GLY A 260 19.82 -22.07 3.80
C GLY A 260 19.75 -21.71 2.32
N LYS A 261 20.81 -22.01 1.55
CA LYS A 261 20.82 -21.87 0.07
C LYS A 261 19.81 -22.76 -0.67
N HIS A 262 19.21 -23.74 0.00
CA HIS A 262 18.30 -24.74 -0.58
C HIS A 262 16.96 -24.89 0.16
N GLU A 263 16.79 -24.20 1.27
CA GLU A 263 15.55 -24.23 2.06
C GLU A 263 14.84 -22.90 1.83
N ALA A 264 13.52 -22.92 1.70
CA ALA A 264 12.74 -21.74 1.35
C ALA A 264 11.48 -21.62 2.19
N LEU A 265 11.07 -20.38 2.46
CA LEU A 265 9.68 -20.04 2.71
C LEU A 265 9.07 -19.72 1.34
N ARG A 266 8.13 -20.53 0.86
CA ARG A 266 7.51 -20.34 -0.46
C ARG A 266 5.99 -20.27 -0.34
N ALA A 267 5.44 -19.07 -0.54
CA ALA A 267 4.00 -18.83 -0.65
C ALA A 267 3.58 -18.79 -2.12
N THR A 268 2.82 -19.77 -2.59
CA THR A 268 2.47 -19.88 -4.02
C THR A 268 1.16 -19.17 -4.39
N GLY A 269 0.33 -18.84 -3.41
CA GLY A 269 -1.06 -18.45 -3.64
C GLY A 269 -1.90 -19.58 -4.25
N THR A 270 -3.16 -19.28 -4.49
CA THR A 270 -4.17 -20.07 -5.20
C THR A 270 -5.08 -19.12 -6.01
N ALA A 271 -6.12 -19.64 -6.66
CA ALA A 271 -7.15 -18.81 -7.29
C ALA A 271 -7.94 -17.94 -6.29
N THR A 272 -7.93 -18.28 -4.99
CA THR A 272 -8.72 -17.60 -3.95
C THR A 272 -7.87 -16.98 -2.84
N ARG A 273 -6.56 -17.23 -2.82
CA ARG A 273 -5.59 -16.69 -1.86
C ARG A 273 -4.40 -16.13 -2.61
N ASP A 274 -4.02 -14.90 -2.35
CA ASP A 274 -2.77 -14.38 -2.86
C ASP A 274 -1.56 -15.08 -2.20
N GLY A 275 -0.43 -15.12 -2.90
CA GLY A 275 0.82 -15.59 -2.31
C GLY A 275 1.31 -14.57 -1.29
N HIS A 276 1.27 -14.89 0.01
CA HIS A 276 1.70 -13.95 1.04
C HIS A 276 2.58 -14.62 2.10
N VAL A 277 3.68 -13.97 2.47
CA VAL A 277 4.50 -14.31 3.64
C VAL A 277 4.44 -13.17 4.66
N TRP A 278 3.98 -13.45 5.88
CA TRP A 278 4.09 -12.52 7.02
C TRP A 278 5.16 -12.99 7.99
N LEU A 279 6.09 -12.10 8.31
CA LEU A 279 7.07 -12.29 9.39
C LEU A 279 6.91 -11.17 10.41
N VAL A 280 6.38 -11.47 11.59
CA VAL A 280 5.94 -10.46 12.57
C VAL A 280 6.58 -10.70 13.93
N ALA A 281 7.48 -9.81 14.31
CA ALA A 281 8.16 -9.77 15.60
C ALA A 281 8.02 -8.37 16.24
N ASP A 282 6.78 -7.90 16.41
CA ASP A 282 6.42 -6.48 16.66
C ASP A 282 7.32 -5.73 17.66
N GLN A 283 7.66 -6.38 18.77
CA GLN A 283 8.46 -5.81 19.85
C GLN A 283 9.86 -6.47 19.99
N GLY A 284 10.19 -7.41 19.10
CA GLY A 284 11.45 -8.14 19.14
C GLY A 284 12.26 -8.02 17.86
N HIS A 285 13.17 -8.97 17.67
CA HIS A 285 14.13 -8.95 16.57
C HIS A 285 13.79 -9.99 15.50
N LEU A 286 13.84 -9.57 14.24
CA LEU A 286 13.69 -10.44 13.09
C LEU A 286 15.01 -10.57 12.32
N GLN A 287 15.50 -11.81 12.23
CA GLN A 287 16.59 -12.16 11.33
C GLN A 287 16.06 -12.98 10.15
N ALA A 288 16.10 -12.39 8.95
CA ALA A 288 15.69 -13.05 7.72
C ALA A 288 16.93 -13.41 6.88
N GLY A 289 17.06 -14.69 6.54
CA GLY A 289 18.08 -15.27 5.68
C GLY A 289 17.51 -16.34 4.76
N GLY A 290 18.26 -16.72 3.74
CA GLY A 290 17.84 -17.66 2.70
C GLY A 290 16.94 -17.04 1.66
N VAL A 291 16.13 -17.90 1.05
CA VAL A 291 15.13 -17.53 0.06
C VAL A 291 13.75 -17.44 0.72
N ILE A 292 13.12 -16.26 0.59
CA ILE A 292 11.72 -16.04 0.94
C ILE A 292 11.02 -15.63 -0.35
N ALA A 293 10.11 -16.47 -0.82
CA ALA A 293 9.46 -16.33 -2.11
C ALA A 293 7.93 -16.24 -1.96
N ALA A 294 7.35 -15.22 -2.56
CA ALA A 294 5.93 -15.08 -2.81
C ALA A 294 5.73 -14.61 -4.27
N PRO A 295 5.97 -15.47 -5.28
CA PRO A 295 5.98 -15.06 -6.69
C PRO A 295 4.65 -14.41 -7.09
N GLY A 296 4.70 -13.18 -7.63
CA GLY A 296 3.49 -12.39 -7.95
C GLY A 296 2.75 -11.81 -6.74
N GLY A 297 3.12 -12.24 -5.53
CA GLY A 297 2.50 -11.88 -4.25
C GLY A 297 3.36 -10.94 -3.39
N THR A 298 3.15 -11.00 -2.08
CA THR A 298 3.68 -10.02 -1.11
C THR A 298 4.47 -10.69 0.02
N VAL A 299 5.53 -10.02 0.46
CA VAL A 299 6.26 -10.36 1.70
C VAL A 299 6.17 -9.16 2.65
N ASP A 300 5.60 -9.36 3.84
CA ASP A 300 5.54 -8.34 4.90
C ASP A 300 6.45 -8.74 6.06
N MET A 301 7.32 -7.81 6.46
CA MET A 301 8.17 -7.94 7.63
C MET A 301 7.89 -6.79 8.60
N SER A 302 7.53 -7.09 9.84
CA SER A 302 7.33 -6.12 10.91
C SER A 302 8.14 -6.54 12.13
N ALA A 303 9.05 -5.69 12.61
CA ALA A 303 9.82 -5.97 13.82
C ALA A 303 10.34 -4.72 14.50
N ALA A 304 10.65 -4.81 15.80
CA ALA A 304 11.33 -3.72 16.50
C ALA A 304 12.75 -3.49 15.96
N THR A 305 13.43 -4.54 15.51
CA THR A 305 14.72 -4.47 14.81
C THR A 305 14.86 -5.56 13.76
N PHE A 306 15.60 -5.27 12.69
CA PHE A 306 15.94 -6.23 11.64
C PHE A 306 17.44 -6.54 11.62
N SER A 307 17.79 -7.76 11.25
CA SER A 307 19.12 -8.07 10.75
C SER A 307 19.06 -9.00 9.54
N PHE A 308 19.98 -8.79 8.62
CA PHE A 308 20.13 -9.60 7.41
C PHE A 308 21.55 -10.18 7.39
N PRO A 309 21.73 -11.49 7.16
CA PRO A 309 23.06 -12.02 6.88
C PRO A 309 23.62 -11.41 5.58
N THR A 310 24.88 -10.98 5.59
CA THR A 310 25.53 -10.39 4.41
C THR A 310 25.46 -11.36 3.22
N HIS A 311 24.89 -10.88 2.10
CA HIS A 311 24.61 -11.66 0.89
C HIS A 311 23.78 -12.94 1.10
N GLY A 312 23.12 -13.08 2.24
CA GLY A 312 22.45 -14.30 2.65
C GLY A 312 20.94 -14.29 2.44
N THR A 313 20.35 -13.17 2.02
CA THR A 313 18.88 -13.01 1.96
C THR A 313 18.42 -12.60 0.57
N THR A 314 17.56 -13.43 -0.04
CA THR A 314 16.92 -13.16 -1.32
C THR A 314 15.41 -13.16 -1.14
N ILE A 315 14.76 -12.06 -1.52
CA ILE A 315 13.30 -11.93 -1.51
C ILE A 315 12.80 -11.91 -2.95
N ASP A 316 12.03 -12.92 -3.33
CA ASP A 316 11.40 -13.05 -4.66
C ASP A 316 9.89 -12.86 -4.51
N ALA A 317 9.41 -11.66 -4.80
CA ALA A 317 8.01 -11.30 -4.70
C ALA A 317 7.65 -10.19 -5.67
N ARG A 318 6.36 -9.87 -5.82
CA ARG A 318 5.98 -8.62 -6.50
C ARG A 318 6.29 -7.41 -5.60
N GLN A 319 6.02 -7.56 -4.31
CA GLN A 319 6.16 -6.50 -3.32
C GLN A 319 6.80 -7.03 -2.02
N TRP A 320 7.74 -6.28 -1.46
CA TRP A 320 8.31 -6.51 -0.13
C TRP A 320 8.14 -5.27 0.73
N ASN A 321 7.45 -5.41 1.86
CA ASN A 321 7.24 -4.34 2.83
C ASN A 321 8.03 -4.62 4.12
N LEU A 322 8.75 -3.61 4.62
CA LEU A 322 9.45 -3.63 5.90
C LEU A 322 8.90 -2.51 6.79
N ALA A 323 8.51 -2.83 8.02
CA ALA A 323 8.05 -1.87 9.01
C ALA A 323 8.83 -2.02 10.32
N THR A 324 9.39 -0.92 10.84
CA THR A 324 10.13 -0.91 12.11
C THR A 324 10.08 0.48 12.77
N PRO A 325 10.28 0.63 14.08
CA PRO A 325 10.31 1.94 14.73
C PRO A 325 11.28 2.96 14.10
N GLY A 326 12.48 2.53 13.73
CA GLY A 326 13.51 3.35 13.08
C GLY A 326 14.54 2.43 12.40
N LEU A 327 15.27 2.91 11.39
CA LEU A 327 16.16 2.04 10.62
C LEU A 327 17.41 2.78 10.13
N THR A 328 18.56 2.10 10.21
CA THR A 328 19.74 2.43 9.42
C THR A 328 19.97 1.33 8.40
N ILE A 329 19.96 1.68 7.11
CA ILE A 329 20.32 0.79 6.02
C ILE A 329 21.84 0.75 5.95
N ASP A 330 22.42 -0.24 6.62
CA ASP A 330 23.83 -0.61 6.58
C ASP A 330 24.14 -1.52 5.37
N ASP A 331 25.39 -2.01 5.27
CA ASP A 331 25.84 -2.84 4.15
C ASP A 331 25.03 -4.12 4.00
N ALA A 332 24.65 -4.74 5.12
CA ALA A 332 23.91 -6.00 5.11
C ALA A 332 22.47 -5.79 4.66
N THR A 333 21.82 -4.74 5.17
CA THR A 333 20.47 -4.36 4.77
C THR A 333 20.43 -3.91 3.31
N ALA A 334 21.36 -3.04 2.88
CA ALA A 334 21.48 -2.62 1.49
C ALA A 334 21.68 -3.81 0.55
N SER A 335 22.52 -4.78 0.92
CA SER A 335 22.70 -6.01 0.13
C SER A 335 21.41 -6.82 -0.01
N ALA A 336 20.57 -6.91 1.03
CA ALA A 336 19.31 -7.64 0.96
C ALA A 336 18.30 -6.91 0.06
N LEU A 337 18.20 -5.57 0.18
CA LEU A 337 17.35 -4.75 -0.68
C LEU A 337 17.77 -4.86 -2.15
N MET A 338 19.06 -4.74 -2.45
CA MET A 338 19.59 -4.87 -3.81
C MET A 338 19.29 -6.24 -4.42
N GLN A 339 19.37 -7.33 -3.66
CA GLN A 339 19.03 -8.66 -4.18
C GLN A 339 17.54 -8.76 -4.56
N GLY A 340 16.64 -8.25 -3.72
CA GLY A 340 15.21 -8.21 -4.03
C GLY A 340 14.89 -7.33 -5.25
N LEU A 341 15.43 -6.11 -5.27
CA LEU A 341 15.22 -5.17 -6.38
C LEU A 341 15.72 -5.72 -7.72
N ASN A 342 16.91 -6.34 -7.76
CA ASN A 342 17.43 -6.98 -8.97
C ASN A 342 16.66 -8.25 -9.37
N ALA A 343 15.93 -8.88 -8.45
CA ALA A 343 15.00 -9.97 -8.75
C ALA A 343 13.65 -9.49 -9.30
N GLY A 344 13.40 -8.16 -9.32
CA GLY A 344 12.12 -7.58 -9.75
C GLY A 344 11.14 -7.28 -8.61
N THR A 345 11.54 -7.49 -7.35
CA THR A 345 10.73 -7.20 -6.17
C THR A 345 10.75 -5.70 -5.87
N SER A 346 9.59 -5.04 -5.93
CA SER A 346 9.48 -3.65 -5.45
C SER A 346 9.50 -3.62 -3.92
N VAL A 347 10.17 -2.63 -3.34
CA VAL A 347 10.46 -2.58 -1.90
C VAL A 347 9.87 -1.32 -1.28
N ASN A 348 9.10 -1.48 -0.20
CA ASN A 348 8.68 -0.39 0.67
C ASN A 348 9.29 -0.55 2.06
N VAL A 349 10.15 0.39 2.44
CA VAL A 349 10.68 0.51 3.81
C VAL A 349 9.93 1.61 4.52
N ARG A 350 9.36 1.32 5.69
CA ARG A 350 8.62 2.27 6.51
C ARG A 350 9.18 2.30 7.93
N THR A 351 9.49 3.47 8.44
CA THR A 351 9.68 3.65 9.88
C THR A 351 8.40 4.15 10.56
N THR A 352 8.17 3.78 11.82
CA THR A 352 6.90 4.05 12.52
C THR A 352 6.99 5.00 13.71
N GLY A 353 8.20 5.31 14.22
CA GLY A 353 8.37 6.14 15.41
C GLY A 353 7.83 5.53 16.71
N LEU A 354 7.42 4.25 16.69
CA LEU A 354 6.95 3.54 17.88
C LEU A 354 8.10 3.31 18.89
N ASN A 355 7.77 2.80 20.07
CA ASN A 355 8.75 2.39 21.08
C ASN A 355 9.74 3.50 21.49
N SER A 356 9.27 4.75 21.56
CA SER A 356 10.08 5.94 21.86
C SER A 356 11.22 6.20 20.86
N ASN A 357 11.12 5.69 19.64
CA ASN A 357 12.06 5.98 18.56
C ASN A 357 11.73 7.32 17.89
N SER A 358 12.73 8.03 17.36
CA SER A 358 12.49 9.25 16.59
C SER A 358 11.72 9.00 15.29
N GLY A 359 11.75 7.76 14.78
CA GLY A 359 11.13 7.42 13.52
C GLY A 359 12.00 7.75 12.31
N ASP A 360 13.30 7.93 12.50
CA ASP A 360 14.21 8.32 11.42
C ASP A 360 14.68 7.11 10.58
N LEU A 361 14.96 7.37 9.31
CA LEU A 361 15.49 6.41 8.34
C LEU A 361 16.81 6.94 7.76
N ASN A 362 17.90 6.22 8.00
CA ASN A 362 19.24 6.59 7.53
C ASN A 362 19.74 5.60 6.47
N VAL A 363 20.14 6.08 5.30
CA VAL A 363 20.80 5.29 4.26
C VAL A 363 22.30 5.48 4.39
N ALA A 364 22.97 4.52 5.05
CA ALA A 364 24.41 4.59 5.30
C ALA A 364 25.23 3.94 4.17
N SER A 365 24.64 2.99 3.45
CA SER A 365 25.29 2.21 2.39
C SER A 365 24.56 2.33 1.06
N SER A 366 25.31 2.20 -0.03
CA SER A 366 24.78 2.35 -1.39
C SER A 366 23.79 1.24 -1.76
N ILE A 367 22.77 1.61 -2.55
CA ILE A 367 21.76 0.69 -3.10
C ILE A 367 21.71 0.95 -4.61
N ASP A 368 22.18 -0.01 -5.40
CA ASP A 368 22.09 0.03 -6.86
C ASP A 368 21.41 -1.20 -7.44
N TRP A 369 20.52 -0.98 -8.41
CA TRP A 369 19.80 -2.07 -9.07
C TRP A 369 19.47 -1.79 -10.52
N GLN A 370 19.15 -2.87 -11.22
CA GLN A 370 18.72 -2.91 -12.61
C GLN A 370 17.23 -3.27 -12.70
N GLY A 371 16.60 -2.91 -13.82
CA GLY A 371 15.20 -3.27 -14.09
C GLY A 371 14.17 -2.29 -13.51
N GLY A 372 12.91 -2.72 -13.51
CA GLY A 372 11.74 -1.87 -13.25
C GLY A 372 11.19 -1.88 -11.82
N ALA A 373 11.80 -2.63 -10.90
CA ALA A 373 11.39 -2.63 -9.49
C ALA A 373 11.58 -1.23 -8.88
N SER A 374 10.64 -0.78 -8.06
CA SER A 374 10.69 0.54 -7.41
C SER A 374 11.06 0.43 -5.93
N LEU A 375 11.69 1.48 -5.39
CA LEU A 375 12.09 1.57 -3.98
C LEU A 375 11.38 2.77 -3.33
N THR A 376 10.66 2.51 -2.24
CA THR A 376 10.11 3.54 -1.36
C THR A 376 10.82 3.49 -0.01
N LEU A 377 11.37 4.62 0.42
CA LEU A 377 11.93 4.84 1.74
C LEU A 377 11.07 5.89 2.45
N ALA A 378 10.17 5.43 3.32
CA ALA A 378 9.22 6.27 4.03
C ALA A 378 9.60 6.36 5.52
N ALA A 379 10.28 7.44 5.88
CA ALA A 379 10.56 7.78 7.26
C ALA A 379 9.30 8.31 7.95
N TYR A 380 9.05 7.90 9.20
CA TYR A 380 8.04 8.53 10.05
C TYR A 380 8.34 10.02 10.23
N ARG A 381 9.61 10.37 10.45
CA ARG A 381 10.05 11.75 10.70
C ARG A 381 11.13 12.23 9.73
N SER A 382 12.39 11.81 9.87
CA SER A 382 13.45 12.32 8.98
C SER A 382 14.14 11.22 8.18
N LEU A 383 14.50 11.53 6.95
CA LEU A 383 15.26 10.66 6.06
C LEU A 383 16.61 11.28 5.73
N THR A 384 17.70 10.54 5.93
CA THR A 384 19.05 10.98 5.56
C THR A 384 19.69 10.00 4.59
N VAL A 385 20.23 10.49 3.47
CA VAL A 385 21.15 9.73 2.62
C VAL A 385 22.58 10.18 2.94
N GLY A 386 23.40 9.26 3.44
CA GLY A 386 24.73 9.56 3.94
C GLY A 386 25.69 10.03 2.85
N GLN A 387 26.72 10.78 3.25
CA GLN A 387 27.67 11.44 2.33
C GLN A 387 28.36 10.48 1.34
N ASN A 388 28.58 9.22 1.73
CA ASN A 388 29.23 8.21 0.90
C ASN A 388 28.25 7.19 0.29
N ALA A 389 26.94 7.39 0.47
CA ALA A 389 25.91 6.51 -0.07
C ALA A 389 25.46 6.99 -1.45
N THR A 390 25.32 6.05 -2.37
CA THR A 390 24.70 6.26 -3.67
C THR A 390 23.45 5.40 -3.79
N ILE A 391 22.32 6.00 -4.14
CA ILE A 391 21.12 5.27 -4.56
C ILE A 391 21.00 5.41 -6.07
N ALA A 392 20.96 4.29 -6.80
CA ALA A 392 20.97 4.32 -8.27
C ALA A 392 20.05 3.28 -8.91
N ASN A 393 19.37 3.67 -10.00
CA ASN A 393 18.65 2.75 -10.88
C ASN A 393 19.15 2.90 -12.32
N GLN A 394 19.20 1.78 -13.05
CA GLN A 394 19.62 1.74 -14.45
C GLN A 394 18.54 1.10 -15.36
N GLY A 395 17.31 0.94 -14.88
CA GLY A 395 16.16 0.44 -15.61
C GLY A 395 15.02 1.45 -15.64
N SER A 396 13.82 1.06 -15.20
CA SER A 396 12.63 1.92 -15.15
C SER A 396 12.08 2.09 -13.73
N GLY A 397 12.89 1.74 -12.71
CA GLY A 397 12.49 1.77 -11.31
C GLY A 397 12.39 3.20 -10.78
N ASN A 398 11.34 3.47 -10.02
CA ASN A 398 11.15 4.75 -9.34
C ASN A 398 11.78 4.72 -7.94
N LEU A 399 12.17 5.90 -7.45
CA LEU A 399 12.54 6.11 -6.05
C LEU A 399 11.61 7.13 -5.40
N THR A 400 11.07 6.76 -4.25
CA THR A 400 10.29 7.64 -3.39
C THR A 400 11.00 7.79 -2.05
N LEU A 401 11.47 8.99 -1.74
CA LEU A 401 11.93 9.37 -0.41
C LEU A 401 10.80 10.14 0.26
N ARG A 402 10.28 9.67 1.39
CA ARG A 402 9.14 10.29 2.08
C ARG A 402 9.48 10.51 3.55
N ALA A 403 9.21 11.69 4.08
CA ALA A 403 9.56 12.08 5.46
C ALA A 403 8.33 12.34 6.35
N ASP A 404 7.19 11.75 6.04
CA ASP A 404 5.96 11.88 6.84
C ASP A 404 5.15 10.58 6.75
N ALA A 405 5.77 9.41 6.89
CA ALA A 405 5.12 8.14 6.55
C ALA A 405 3.72 7.96 7.19
N ALA A 406 3.45 8.56 8.35
CA ALA A 406 2.13 8.53 9.01
C ALA A 406 1.15 9.62 8.55
N SER A 407 1.45 10.38 7.49
CA SER A 407 0.70 11.56 7.03
C SER A 407 0.43 12.56 8.15
N VAL A 408 1.46 12.78 8.98
CA VAL A 408 1.41 13.71 10.11
C VAL A 408 2.34 14.88 9.85
N ASP A 409 1.88 16.07 10.21
CA ASP A 409 2.69 17.28 10.23
C ASP A 409 3.63 17.23 11.45
N ASN A 410 4.87 16.77 11.23
CA ASN A 410 5.87 16.52 12.25
C ASN A 410 7.26 17.13 11.94
N ALA A 411 7.30 18.11 11.03
CA ALA A 411 8.53 18.75 10.54
C ALA A 411 9.51 17.77 9.89
N GLY A 412 8.96 16.75 9.26
CA GLY A 412 9.72 15.71 8.63
C GLY A 412 10.58 16.22 7.47
N SER A 413 11.87 15.90 7.52
CA SER A 413 12.88 16.48 6.62
C SER A 413 13.64 15.41 5.84
N ILE A 414 14.08 15.77 4.63
CA ILE A 414 14.93 14.92 3.78
C ILE A 414 16.29 15.58 3.59
N ALA A 415 17.34 14.93 4.07
CA ALA A 415 18.72 15.36 3.89
C ALA A 415 19.49 14.39 3.00
N ASN A 416 19.55 14.65 1.69
CA ASN A 416 20.50 13.96 0.83
C ASN A 416 21.88 14.63 0.91
N GLN A 417 22.86 13.93 1.48
CA GLN A 417 24.26 14.32 1.52
C GLN A 417 25.11 13.52 0.53
N GLY A 418 24.55 12.46 -0.04
CA GLY A 418 25.19 11.55 -0.99
C GLY A 418 24.76 11.81 -2.43
N THR A 419 24.60 10.72 -3.19
CA THR A 419 24.25 10.77 -4.62
C THR A 419 22.96 10.00 -4.92
N LEU A 420 22.06 10.61 -5.68
CA LEU A 420 20.95 9.92 -6.35
C LEU A 420 21.25 9.88 -7.85
N ASP A 421 21.44 8.68 -8.41
CA ASP A 421 21.86 8.49 -9.80
C ASP A 421 20.76 7.78 -10.63
N TRP A 422 20.05 8.58 -11.41
CA TRP A 422 19.06 8.15 -12.40
C TRP A 422 19.55 8.41 -13.83
N SER A 423 20.86 8.63 -14.04
CA SER A 423 21.43 9.01 -15.34
C SER A 423 21.21 7.99 -16.46
N ARG A 424 20.91 6.74 -16.09
CA ARG A 424 20.58 5.63 -16.98
C ARG A 424 19.17 5.07 -16.80
N SER A 425 18.38 5.67 -15.90
CA SER A 425 17.02 5.23 -15.64
C SER A 425 16.02 5.98 -16.51
N THR A 426 14.92 5.31 -16.86
CA THR A 426 13.70 5.94 -17.38
C THR A 426 12.67 6.24 -16.29
N GLY A 427 12.90 5.76 -15.06
CA GLY A 427 12.07 6.06 -13.89
C GLY A 427 12.28 7.48 -13.35
N ILE A 428 11.56 7.79 -12.27
CA ILE A 428 11.57 9.10 -11.61
C ILE A 428 12.00 9.01 -10.14
N VAL A 429 12.37 10.15 -9.58
CA VAL A 429 12.72 10.32 -8.17
C VAL A 429 11.85 11.41 -7.55
N ASN A 430 11.09 11.02 -6.53
CA ASN A 430 10.28 11.93 -5.73
C ASN A 430 10.84 12.03 -4.32
N ALA A 431 11.04 13.26 -3.84
CA ALA A 431 11.38 13.54 -2.44
C ALA A 431 10.24 14.32 -1.80
N LEU A 432 9.49 13.70 -0.91
CA LEU A 432 8.32 14.26 -0.26
C LEU A 432 8.65 14.58 1.19
N TYR A 433 8.67 15.86 1.52
CA TYR A 433 9.00 16.34 2.86
C TYR A 433 7.88 17.24 3.37
N ASP A 434 7.78 17.32 4.69
CA ASP A 434 6.76 18.14 5.34
C ASP A 434 6.91 19.62 4.95
N MET A 435 5.81 20.37 4.85
CA MET A 435 5.85 21.77 4.41
C MET A 435 6.65 22.66 5.37
N ASN A 436 6.64 22.32 6.66
CA ASN A 436 7.45 22.96 7.69
C ASN A 436 8.80 22.25 7.94
N GLY A 437 9.10 21.20 7.17
CA GLY A 437 10.37 20.50 7.15
C GLY A 437 11.40 21.15 6.21
N THR A 438 12.50 20.44 5.97
CA THR A 438 13.59 20.90 5.09
C THR A 438 14.00 19.83 4.09
N TYR A 439 14.48 20.29 2.93
CA TYR A 439 15.01 19.44 1.87
C TYR A 439 16.42 19.89 1.46
N SER A 440 17.37 18.95 1.40
CA SER A 440 18.66 19.14 0.73
C SER A 440 18.88 18.06 -0.33
N GLY A 441 19.11 18.47 -1.58
CA GLY A 441 19.13 17.56 -2.74
C GLY A 441 20.44 16.80 -2.98
N GLY A 442 21.55 17.16 -2.34
CA GLY A 442 22.84 16.49 -2.53
C GLY A 442 23.30 16.48 -4.00
N THR A 443 23.93 15.39 -4.44
CA THR A 443 24.28 15.19 -5.85
C THR A 443 23.15 14.46 -6.58
N LEU A 444 22.61 15.05 -7.63
CA LEU A 444 21.56 14.47 -8.47
C LEU A 444 22.10 14.25 -9.89
N SER A 445 22.02 13.02 -10.40
CA SER A 445 22.42 12.69 -11.78
C SER A 445 21.19 12.25 -12.58
N ALA A 446 20.66 13.15 -13.42
CA ALA A 446 19.52 12.89 -14.28
C ALA A 446 19.91 12.31 -15.63
N ASN A 447 19.01 11.52 -16.21
CA ASN A 447 19.17 10.99 -17.56
C ASN A 447 18.91 12.12 -18.58
N PRO A 448 19.90 12.49 -19.41
CA PRO A 448 19.76 13.58 -20.38
C PRO A 448 18.74 13.30 -21.48
N ASN A 449 18.33 12.04 -21.66
CA ASN A 449 17.33 11.61 -22.63
C ASN A 449 15.97 11.28 -21.98
N TRP A 450 15.82 11.51 -20.67
CA TRP A 450 14.53 11.27 -20.02
C TRP A 450 13.49 12.29 -20.52
N THR A 451 12.30 11.78 -20.80
CA THR A 451 11.13 12.60 -21.13
C THR A 451 9.96 12.15 -20.27
N PRO A 452 9.12 13.07 -19.79
CA PRO A 452 7.94 12.69 -19.01
C PRO A 452 7.00 11.82 -19.84
N ALA A 453 6.26 10.94 -19.16
CA ALA A 453 5.20 10.18 -19.80
C ALA A 453 4.17 11.14 -20.42
N ALA A 454 3.70 10.83 -21.62
CA ALA A 454 2.77 11.69 -22.33
C ALA A 454 1.53 11.99 -21.48
N ALA A 455 1.20 13.28 -21.37
CA ALA A 455 0.02 13.74 -20.64
C ALA A 455 -0.01 13.31 -19.17
N SER A 456 1.16 13.17 -18.55
CA SER A 456 1.32 12.98 -17.11
C SER A 456 1.28 14.29 -16.33
N GLY A 457 1.60 15.43 -16.96
CA GLY A 457 1.89 16.68 -16.24
C GLY A 457 3.23 16.67 -15.51
N GLN A 458 4.03 15.60 -15.58
CA GLN A 458 5.34 15.58 -14.95
C GLN A 458 6.33 16.47 -15.71
N LEU A 459 7.07 17.32 -15.00
CA LEU A 459 8.03 18.25 -15.63
C LEU A 459 9.47 17.75 -15.61
N THR A 460 9.88 17.09 -14.53
CA THR A 460 11.28 16.72 -14.31
C THR A 460 11.42 15.29 -13.77
N GLN A 461 12.58 14.68 -13.99
CA GLN A 461 12.89 13.36 -13.47
C GLN A 461 13.07 13.35 -11.94
N PHE A 462 13.54 14.47 -11.37
CA PHE A 462 13.75 14.65 -9.93
C PHE A 462 12.87 15.77 -9.42
N THR A 463 11.88 15.44 -8.59
CA THR A 463 11.02 16.47 -7.98
C THR A 463 11.02 16.35 -6.45
N ALA A 464 11.25 17.47 -5.79
CA ALA A 464 11.11 17.59 -4.34
C ALA A 464 9.80 18.33 -4.04
N TYR A 465 8.87 17.66 -3.37
CA TYR A 465 7.53 18.15 -3.04
C TYR A 465 7.43 18.51 -1.56
N LYS A 466 6.88 19.70 -1.29
CA LYS A 466 6.34 20.06 0.02
C LYS A 466 4.98 19.38 0.18
N LEU A 467 4.82 18.58 1.23
CA LEU A 467 3.61 17.85 1.47
C LEU A 467 2.52 18.75 2.05
N VAL A 468 1.33 18.60 1.51
CA VAL A 468 0.12 19.28 1.96
C VAL A 468 -0.73 18.22 2.65
N ASN A 469 -0.74 18.24 3.97
CA ASN A 469 -1.41 17.22 4.79
C ASN A 469 -2.68 17.73 5.46
N ASN A 470 -2.92 19.04 5.45
CA ASN A 470 -4.08 19.67 6.07
C ASN A 470 -4.45 21.00 5.39
N VAL A 471 -5.58 21.59 5.81
CA VAL A 471 -6.09 22.86 5.29
C VAL A 471 -5.12 24.02 5.46
N ASN A 472 -4.37 24.07 6.57
CA ASN A 472 -3.40 25.13 6.81
C ASN A 472 -2.21 25.05 5.85
N ASP A 473 -1.72 23.85 5.54
CA ASP A 473 -0.70 23.65 4.51
C ASP A 473 -1.20 24.13 3.14
N LEU A 474 -2.45 23.82 2.82
CA LEU A 474 -3.07 24.23 1.56
C LEU A 474 -3.12 25.75 1.43
N GLU A 475 -3.47 26.46 2.52
CA GLU A 475 -3.44 27.92 2.55
C GLU A 475 -2.03 28.50 2.44
N ASN A 476 -1.02 27.79 2.97
CA ASN A 476 0.38 28.21 2.96
C ASN A 476 1.05 28.12 1.59
N ILE A 477 0.44 27.43 0.61
CA ILE A 477 0.90 27.45 -0.79
C ILE A 477 1.01 28.88 -1.32
N ARG A 478 0.16 29.79 -0.84
CA ARG A 478 0.17 31.22 -1.23
C ARG A 478 1.47 31.94 -0.86
N GLN A 479 2.29 31.38 0.03
CA GLN A 479 3.57 31.97 0.43
C GLN A 479 4.68 31.67 -0.59
N ASP A 480 4.52 30.67 -1.45
CA ASP A 480 5.52 30.26 -2.44
C ASP A 480 4.82 29.67 -3.68
N LEU A 481 4.25 30.55 -4.50
CA LEU A 481 3.46 30.18 -5.69
C LEU A 481 4.28 29.51 -6.81
N ALA A 482 5.61 29.46 -6.71
CA ALA A 482 6.51 28.75 -7.63
C ALA A 482 6.94 27.38 -7.09
N GLY A 483 6.51 27.01 -5.88
CA GLY A 483 6.90 25.77 -5.20
C GLY A 483 6.29 24.50 -5.84
N ASN A 484 6.89 23.36 -5.50
CA ASN A 484 6.34 22.04 -5.84
C ASN A 484 5.64 21.47 -4.61
N TYR A 485 4.38 21.10 -4.77
CA TYR A 485 3.49 20.63 -3.71
C TYR A 485 2.90 19.29 -4.08
N ALA A 486 2.74 18.42 -3.09
CA ALA A 486 1.98 17.19 -3.25
C ALA A 486 1.01 16.98 -2.10
N LEU A 487 -0.19 16.49 -2.36
CA LEU A 487 -1.06 16.03 -1.28
C LEU A 487 -0.42 14.78 -0.64
N GLY A 488 -0.26 14.78 0.68
CA GLY A 488 0.25 13.62 1.42
C GLY A 488 -0.85 12.74 2.01
N THR A 489 -2.09 13.22 1.97
CA THR A 489 -3.32 12.56 2.39
C THR A 489 -4.54 13.25 1.78
N ASP A 490 -5.72 12.64 1.91
CA ASP A 490 -6.98 13.28 1.56
C ASP A 490 -7.30 14.38 2.57
N ILE A 491 -7.79 15.52 2.09
CA ILE A 491 -8.10 16.69 2.93
C ILE A 491 -9.61 16.92 2.92
N ASP A 492 -10.24 16.87 4.10
CA ASP A 492 -11.59 17.37 4.29
C ASP A 492 -11.54 18.83 4.74
N ALA A 493 -12.08 19.73 3.91
CA ALA A 493 -12.11 21.16 4.17
C ALA A 493 -13.51 21.67 4.56
N MET A 494 -14.36 20.81 5.11
CA MET A 494 -15.68 21.19 5.59
C MET A 494 -15.62 22.38 6.55
N GLY A 495 -16.43 23.41 6.28
CA GLY A 495 -16.52 24.60 7.12
C GLY A 495 -15.43 25.65 6.86
N HIS A 496 -14.49 25.38 5.96
CA HIS A 496 -13.47 26.35 5.54
C HIS A 496 -13.90 27.07 4.27
N THR A 497 -13.64 28.38 4.22
CA THR A 497 -13.79 29.21 3.03
C THR A 497 -12.41 29.66 2.58
N PHE A 498 -12.02 29.27 1.37
CA PHE A 498 -10.70 29.52 0.83
C PHE A 498 -10.67 30.80 0.01
N ILE A 499 -9.55 31.50 0.17
CA ILE A 499 -9.08 32.49 -0.80
C ILE A 499 -8.32 31.71 -1.89
N PRO A 500 -8.64 31.91 -3.19
CA PRO A 500 -7.98 31.20 -4.28
C PRO A 500 -6.44 31.31 -4.25
N ILE A 501 -5.77 30.23 -4.63
CA ILE A 501 -4.30 30.18 -4.75
C ILE A 501 -3.87 30.85 -6.06
N GLY A 502 -3.09 31.92 -5.94
CA GLY A 502 -2.63 32.72 -7.08
C GLY A 502 -3.74 33.58 -7.70
N ASN A 503 -3.35 34.68 -8.34
CA ASN A 503 -4.26 35.60 -9.01
C ASN A 503 -3.63 36.17 -10.30
N HIS A 504 -4.35 37.08 -10.97
CA HIS A 504 -3.91 37.66 -12.25
C HIS A 504 -2.61 38.49 -12.16
N THR A 505 -2.25 38.98 -10.97
CA THR A 505 -0.99 39.71 -10.75
C THR A 505 0.14 38.78 -10.36
N THR A 506 -0.16 37.77 -9.54
CA THR A 506 0.79 36.78 -9.02
C THR A 506 0.17 35.38 -9.20
N PRO A 507 0.30 34.77 -10.39
CA PRO A 507 -0.30 33.48 -10.67
C PRO A 507 0.52 32.33 -10.04
N PHE A 508 -0.12 31.18 -9.84
CA PHE A 508 0.59 29.95 -9.47
C PHE A 508 1.41 29.44 -10.66
N THR A 509 2.72 29.29 -10.48
CA THR A 509 3.67 28.87 -11.53
C THR A 509 4.45 27.61 -11.17
N GLY A 510 4.20 27.05 -9.99
CA GLY A 510 4.80 25.80 -9.52
C GLY A 510 4.05 24.55 -10.00
N GLN A 511 4.31 23.43 -9.33
CA GLN A 511 3.63 22.16 -9.58
C GLN A 511 2.80 21.75 -8.36
N PHE A 512 1.53 21.41 -8.57
CA PHE A 512 0.66 20.80 -7.56
C PHE A 512 0.26 19.40 -8.02
N ASP A 513 0.69 18.40 -7.27
CA ASP A 513 0.44 16.99 -7.55
C ASP A 513 -0.51 16.42 -6.50
N GLY A 514 -1.71 16.03 -6.90
CA GLY A 514 -2.64 15.41 -5.95
C GLY A 514 -2.17 14.02 -5.51
N MET A 515 -1.23 13.37 -6.23
CA MET A 515 -0.81 11.99 -5.96
C MET A 515 -1.99 11.04 -5.74
N TRP A 516 -3.09 11.31 -6.45
CA TRP A 516 -4.38 10.61 -6.36
C TRP A 516 -5.15 10.78 -5.03
N HIS A 517 -4.70 11.66 -4.16
CA HIS A 517 -5.48 12.16 -3.03
C HIS A 517 -6.50 13.22 -3.46
N THR A 518 -7.52 13.41 -2.62
CA THR A 518 -8.60 14.37 -2.90
C THR A 518 -8.69 15.48 -1.86
N LEU A 519 -9.19 16.63 -2.30
CA LEU A 519 -9.69 17.70 -1.44
C LEU A 519 -11.22 17.63 -1.46
N SER A 520 -11.86 17.54 -0.31
CA SER A 520 -13.32 17.46 -0.22
C SER A 520 -13.95 18.65 0.51
N ASN A 521 -15.20 18.96 0.17
CA ASN A 521 -16.07 19.92 0.87
C ASN A 521 -15.57 21.38 0.91
N ALA A 522 -14.62 21.74 0.06
CA ALA A 522 -14.05 23.07 0.01
C ALA A 522 -15.04 24.10 -0.57
N THR A 523 -15.15 25.26 0.08
CA THR A 523 -15.89 26.42 -0.44
C THR A 523 -14.91 27.52 -0.85
N PHE A 524 -15.05 28.07 -2.06
CA PHE A 524 -14.16 29.09 -2.61
C PHE A 524 -14.89 30.42 -2.74
N GLN A 525 -14.30 31.48 -2.17
CA GLN A 525 -14.86 32.84 -2.21
C GLN A 525 -13.77 33.88 -2.48
N ILE A 526 -14.12 34.90 -3.26
CA ILE A 526 -13.26 36.06 -3.53
C ILE A 526 -13.31 37.02 -2.33
N ALA A 527 -12.16 37.47 -1.86
CA ALA A 527 -12.06 38.40 -0.73
C ALA A 527 -12.22 39.88 -1.13
N ASP A 528 -11.86 40.27 -2.37
CA ASP A 528 -11.96 41.63 -2.89
C ASP A 528 -12.47 41.65 -4.35
N PHE A 529 -13.74 42.06 -4.53
CA PHE A 529 -14.41 42.18 -5.83
C PHE A 529 -13.81 43.27 -6.75
N HIS A 530 -12.88 44.09 -6.25
CA HIS A 530 -12.23 45.15 -7.03
C HIS A 530 -10.85 44.78 -7.57
N GLN A 531 -10.27 43.63 -7.18
CA GLN A 531 -8.88 43.28 -7.53
C GLN A 531 -8.69 41.84 -8.01
N ASP A 532 -9.47 40.86 -7.53
CA ASP A 532 -9.34 39.47 -7.94
C ASP A 532 -10.64 38.97 -8.57
N TYR A 533 -10.59 38.56 -9.84
CA TYR A 533 -11.80 38.32 -10.61
C TYR A 533 -12.14 36.83 -10.83
N SER A 534 -11.27 35.87 -10.52
CA SER A 534 -11.46 34.45 -10.87
C SER A 534 -11.48 33.55 -9.63
N SER A 535 -12.47 32.66 -9.54
CA SER A 535 -12.68 31.77 -8.38
C SER A 535 -12.40 30.31 -8.69
N GLY A 536 -11.82 29.62 -7.71
CA GLY A 536 -11.53 28.19 -7.69
C GLY A 536 -10.55 27.87 -6.55
N LEU A 537 -10.12 26.61 -6.42
CA LEU A 537 -8.98 26.29 -5.55
C LEU A 537 -7.75 27.11 -5.94
N PHE A 538 -7.49 27.19 -7.24
CA PHE A 538 -6.53 28.11 -7.84
C PHE A 538 -7.28 29.26 -8.51
N GLY A 539 -6.88 30.50 -8.23
CA GLY A 539 -7.46 31.66 -8.93
C GLY A 539 -6.95 31.70 -10.36
N VAL A 540 -5.62 31.72 -10.52
CA VAL A 540 -4.93 31.66 -11.81
C VAL A 540 -3.75 30.68 -11.74
N VAL A 541 -3.78 29.68 -12.61
CA VAL A 541 -2.61 28.84 -12.94
C VAL A 541 -1.89 29.54 -14.09
N GLY A 542 -0.70 30.08 -13.82
CA GLY A 542 0.09 30.84 -14.78
C GLY A 542 0.84 29.96 -15.78
N GLN A 543 1.50 30.61 -16.74
CA GLN A 543 2.41 29.93 -17.66
C GLN A 543 3.52 29.21 -16.87
N GLY A 544 3.68 27.90 -17.10
CA GLY A 544 4.60 27.04 -16.35
C GLY A 544 3.97 26.33 -15.15
N GLY A 545 2.80 26.79 -14.67
CA GLY A 545 2.05 26.14 -13.61
C GLY A 545 1.47 24.79 -14.07
N VAL A 546 1.51 23.81 -13.16
CA VAL A 546 0.95 22.47 -13.42
C VAL A 546 0.08 22.02 -12.26
N LEU A 547 -1.14 21.58 -12.56
CA LEU A 547 -1.99 20.82 -11.65
C LEU A 547 -2.15 19.41 -12.20
N ARG A 548 -1.80 18.38 -11.42
CA ARG A 548 -1.91 16.99 -11.88
C ARG A 548 -2.42 16.02 -10.82
N ASP A 549 -3.02 14.92 -11.25
CA ASP A 549 -3.43 13.78 -10.41
C ASP A 549 -4.25 14.19 -9.18
N VAL A 550 -5.12 15.20 -9.32
CA VAL A 550 -5.84 15.86 -8.20
C VAL A 550 -7.35 15.84 -8.39
N GLY A 551 -8.07 15.54 -7.31
CA GLY A 551 -9.54 15.65 -7.22
C GLY A 551 -9.99 16.74 -6.27
N VAL A 552 -11.00 17.53 -6.66
CA VAL A 552 -11.78 18.36 -5.74
C VAL A 552 -13.23 17.85 -5.68
N GLU A 553 -13.56 17.17 -4.59
CA GLU A 553 -14.86 16.55 -4.39
C GLU A 553 -15.80 17.43 -3.58
N ASN A 554 -17.07 17.48 -3.99
CA ASN A 554 -18.09 18.31 -3.34
C ASN A 554 -17.64 19.77 -3.13
N GLY A 555 -16.90 20.31 -4.10
CA GLY A 555 -16.44 21.71 -4.08
C GLY A 555 -17.59 22.68 -4.38
N SER A 556 -17.54 23.87 -3.78
CA SER A 556 -18.53 24.92 -4.03
C SER A 556 -17.88 26.25 -4.38
N VAL A 557 -18.20 26.76 -5.57
CA VAL A 557 -17.93 28.15 -5.98
C VAL A 557 -19.27 28.88 -6.03
N ARG A 558 -19.41 29.99 -5.29
CA ARG A 558 -20.70 30.72 -5.12
C ARG A 558 -20.72 32.16 -5.60
N GLU A 559 -19.57 32.83 -5.62
CA GLU A 559 -19.44 34.25 -5.94
C GLU A 559 -18.19 34.48 -6.81
N SER A 560 -18.36 35.16 -7.94
CA SER A 560 -17.26 35.45 -8.89
C SER A 560 -17.62 36.51 -9.92
N SER A 561 -16.63 37.27 -10.40
CA SER A 561 -16.81 38.38 -11.34
C SER A 561 -16.16 38.20 -12.72
N GLN A 562 -15.27 37.21 -12.90
CA GLN A 562 -14.73 36.68 -14.17
C GLN A 562 -14.55 35.15 -14.05
N GLY A 563 -14.30 34.47 -15.18
CA GLY A 563 -14.33 33.01 -15.35
C GLY A 563 -14.03 32.18 -14.09
N SER A 564 -14.95 31.28 -13.73
CA SER A 564 -14.84 30.50 -12.49
C SER A 564 -15.06 29.00 -12.67
N GLY A 565 -14.26 28.22 -11.94
CA GLY A 565 -14.32 26.76 -11.92
C GLY A 565 -13.88 26.21 -10.58
N ILE A 566 -14.23 24.96 -10.26
CA ILE A 566 -13.95 24.41 -8.92
C ILE A 566 -12.44 24.25 -8.72
N LEU A 567 -11.71 23.74 -9.72
CA LEU A 567 -10.26 23.55 -9.62
C LEU A 567 -9.52 24.85 -9.88
N ALA A 568 -9.86 25.53 -10.98
CA ALA A 568 -9.20 26.78 -11.36
C ALA A 568 -10.18 27.82 -11.91
N GLY A 569 -9.96 29.07 -11.57
CA GLY A 569 -10.61 30.19 -12.25
C GLY A 569 -10.10 30.33 -13.69
N VAL A 570 -8.79 30.55 -13.84
CA VAL A 570 -8.10 30.61 -15.15
C VAL A 570 -6.94 29.62 -15.20
N ASN A 571 -6.82 28.90 -16.31
CA ASN A 571 -5.68 28.05 -16.61
C ASN A 571 -4.89 28.58 -17.82
N GLN A 572 -3.65 28.99 -17.61
CA GLN A 572 -2.66 29.30 -18.65
C GLN A 572 -1.54 28.25 -18.72
N GLY A 573 -1.56 27.27 -17.80
CA GLY A 573 -0.57 26.21 -17.67
C GLY A 573 -1.11 24.87 -18.13
N VAL A 574 -0.81 23.80 -17.38
CA VAL A 574 -1.25 22.43 -17.67
C VAL A 574 -2.10 21.91 -16.52
N ILE A 575 -3.28 21.38 -16.87
CA ILE A 575 -4.12 20.59 -15.97
C ILE A 575 -4.21 19.18 -16.56
N ALA A 576 -3.71 18.18 -15.84
CA ALA A 576 -3.67 16.80 -16.30
C ALA A 576 -4.27 15.85 -15.25
N ASN A 577 -5.07 14.86 -15.67
CA ASN A 577 -5.58 13.82 -14.76
C ASN A 577 -6.33 14.39 -13.54
N ALA A 578 -7.08 15.48 -13.74
CA ALA A 578 -7.74 16.19 -12.67
C ALA A 578 -9.26 16.03 -12.72
N HIS A 579 -9.92 16.13 -11.57
CA HIS A 579 -11.37 16.03 -11.53
C HIS A 579 -12.06 16.90 -10.48
N THR A 580 -13.33 17.20 -10.74
CA THR A 580 -14.17 18.01 -9.84
C THR A 580 -15.59 17.46 -9.71
N SER A 581 -16.16 17.55 -8.51
CA SER A 581 -17.59 17.35 -8.25
C SER A 581 -18.13 18.45 -7.33
N GLY A 582 -19.47 18.58 -7.24
CA GLY A 582 -20.14 19.59 -6.42
C GLY A 582 -20.90 20.63 -7.25
N ARG A 583 -20.68 21.91 -6.96
CA ARG A 583 -21.43 23.02 -7.59
C ARG A 583 -20.55 24.22 -7.94
N ALA A 584 -20.55 24.59 -9.21
CA ALA A 584 -20.03 25.86 -9.72
C ALA A 584 -21.21 26.74 -10.13
N GLY A 585 -21.47 27.83 -9.43
CA GLY A 585 -22.56 28.69 -9.86
C GLY A 585 -22.69 29.99 -9.10
N GLU A 586 -23.40 30.90 -9.72
CA GLU A 586 -23.60 32.26 -9.26
C GLU A 586 -24.94 32.40 -8.52
N ILE A 587 -25.02 33.38 -7.62
CA ILE A 587 -26.25 33.80 -6.95
C ILE A 587 -26.82 35.12 -7.55
N TYR A 588 -25.98 35.95 -8.18
CA TYR A 588 -26.30 37.26 -8.80
C TYR A 588 -26.21 37.22 -10.35
N GLN A 589 -26.40 38.34 -11.06
CA GLN A 589 -26.32 38.41 -12.55
C GLN A 589 -25.19 39.34 -12.98
N ASP A 590 -23.96 38.85 -12.95
CA ASP A 590 -22.77 39.66 -13.19
C ASP A 590 -22.08 39.32 -14.53
N GLY A 591 -22.65 38.42 -15.32
CA GLY A 591 -22.15 38.07 -16.66
C GLY A 591 -20.98 37.08 -16.65
N THR A 592 -20.77 36.38 -15.53
CA THR A 592 -19.65 35.44 -15.37
C THR A 592 -19.90 34.11 -16.08
N THR A 593 -18.83 33.58 -16.68
CA THR A 593 -18.78 32.27 -17.35
C THR A 593 -18.28 31.22 -16.36
N PHE A 594 -19.02 30.11 -16.22
CA PHE A 594 -18.63 29.01 -15.32
C PHE A 594 -18.28 27.74 -16.09
N GLY A 595 -17.23 27.06 -15.63
CA GLY A 595 -16.97 25.66 -15.93
C GLY A 595 -17.01 24.81 -14.67
N GLY A 596 -17.35 23.54 -14.80
CA GLY A 596 -17.30 22.63 -13.66
C GLY A 596 -15.88 22.45 -13.12
N LEU A 597 -14.88 22.34 -14.03
CA LEU A 597 -13.46 22.20 -13.69
C LEU A 597 -12.74 23.54 -13.72
N VAL A 598 -12.81 24.24 -14.86
CA VAL A 598 -12.09 25.51 -15.10
C VAL A 598 -13.02 26.59 -15.64
N GLY A 599 -12.92 27.80 -15.12
CA GLY A 599 -13.65 28.95 -15.68
C GLY A 599 -13.20 29.29 -17.09
N GLU A 600 -11.93 29.63 -17.24
CA GLU A 600 -11.30 29.98 -18.51
C GLU A 600 -10.02 29.17 -18.75
N ASN A 601 -9.88 28.59 -19.95
CA ASN A 601 -8.71 27.82 -20.34
C ASN A 601 -7.99 28.49 -21.52
N ASP A 602 -6.79 29.00 -21.25
CA ASP A 602 -5.79 29.47 -22.21
C ASP A 602 -4.64 28.47 -22.42
N GLY A 603 -4.51 27.48 -21.52
CA GLY A 603 -3.49 26.46 -21.52
C GLY A 603 -3.98 25.10 -22.03
N THR A 604 -3.48 24.04 -21.41
CA THR A 604 -3.84 22.65 -21.72
C THR A 604 -4.65 22.04 -20.60
N ILE A 605 -5.77 21.40 -20.95
CA ILE A 605 -6.53 20.49 -20.10
C ILE A 605 -6.54 19.13 -20.76
N GLU A 606 -6.07 18.11 -20.06
CA GLU A 606 -5.96 16.76 -20.60
C GLU A 606 -6.38 15.72 -19.56
N ARG A 607 -7.07 14.66 -20.01
CA ARG A 607 -7.51 13.55 -19.14
C ARG A 607 -8.23 14.02 -17.89
N SER A 608 -9.09 15.01 -18.03
CA SER A 608 -9.72 15.65 -16.89
C SER A 608 -11.24 15.64 -17.03
N TRP A 609 -11.95 15.67 -15.90
CA TRP A 609 -13.40 15.57 -15.93
C TRP A 609 -14.11 16.32 -14.83
N SER A 610 -15.41 16.56 -15.03
CA SER A 610 -16.25 17.19 -14.02
C SER A 610 -17.64 16.55 -13.97
N SER A 611 -18.09 16.21 -12.76
CA SER A 611 -19.49 15.87 -12.46
C SER A 611 -20.23 17.01 -11.75
N ALA A 612 -19.59 18.18 -11.62
CA ALA A 612 -20.16 19.32 -10.92
C ALA A 612 -21.37 19.91 -11.66
N THR A 613 -22.35 20.36 -10.88
CA THR A 613 -23.48 21.13 -11.39
C THR A 613 -23.06 22.56 -11.70
N VAL A 614 -23.41 23.07 -12.88
CA VAL A 614 -23.00 24.39 -13.36
C VAL A 614 -24.21 25.31 -13.56
N SER A 615 -24.19 26.49 -12.93
CA SER A 615 -25.32 27.43 -12.94
C SER A 615 -24.85 28.90 -12.91
N GLY A 616 -24.56 29.50 -14.07
CA GLY A 616 -24.14 30.90 -14.20
C GLY A 616 -25.04 31.76 -15.10
N SER A 617 -24.70 33.05 -15.22
CA SER A 617 -25.46 34.07 -15.96
C SER A 617 -25.05 34.30 -17.41
N SER A 618 -23.88 33.80 -17.82
CA SER A 618 -23.34 33.91 -19.19
C SER A 618 -23.27 32.55 -19.89
N ALA A 619 -22.25 32.29 -20.70
CA ALA A 619 -22.01 30.99 -21.32
C ALA A 619 -21.39 30.02 -20.32
N ASN A 620 -22.04 28.88 -20.07
CA ASN A 620 -21.59 27.89 -19.10
C ASN A 620 -21.25 26.57 -19.79
N GLY A 621 -20.20 25.89 -19.32
CA GLY A 621 -19.81 24.56 -19.79
C GLY A 621 -19.71 23.56 -18.67
N GLY A 622 -20.06 22.29 -18.93
CA GLY A 622 -19.95 21.22 -17.94
C GLY A 622 -18.52 21.01 -17.44
N LEU A 623 -17.52 21.20 -18.31
CA LEU A 623 -16.09 21.12 -17.98
C LEU A 623 -15.45 22.51 -17.92
N VAL A 624 -15.54 23.28 -19.00
CA VAL A 624 -14.87 24.59 -19.14
C VAL A 624 -15.87 25.66 -19.54
N GLY A 625 -15.81 26.82 -18.88
CA GLY A 625 -16.62 27.96 -19.27
C GLY A 625 -16.23 28.53 -20.64
N TYR A 626 -15.01 29.06 -20.75
CA TYR A 626 -14.44 29.59 -21.98
C TYR A 626 -13.10 28.91 -22.31
N ASN A 627 -13.03 28.23 -23.45
CA ASN A 627 -11.80 27.61 -23.97
C ASN A 627 -11.19 28.44 -25.10
N ARG A 628 -9.96 28.93 -24.92
CA ARG A 628 -9.05 29.45 -25.96
C ARG A 628 -7.80 28.57 -26.18
N GLY A 629 -7.52 27.68 -25.23
CA GLY A 629 -6.43 26.71 -25.27
C GLY A 629 -6.83 25.36 -25.89
N SER A 630 -6.30 24.28 -25.34
CA SER A 630 -6.56 22.91 -25.80
C SER A 630 -7.20 22.05 -24.73
N ILE A 631 -8.23 21.29 -25.13
CA ILE A 631 -8.89 20.27 -24.32
C ILE A 631 -8.77 18.92 -25.04
N SER A 632 -8.17 17.92 -24.40
CA SER A 632 -8.07 16.56 -24.93
C SER A 632 -8.47 15.51 -23.91
N GLN A 633 -9.02 14.39 -24.38
CA GLN A 633 -9.28 13.20 -23.55
C GLN A 633 -10.11 13.51 -22.29
N SER A 634 -11.09 14.41 -22.38
CA SER A 634 -11.76 14.99 -21.20
C SER A 634 -13.27 14.89 -21.30
N TYR A 635 -13.99 14.92 -20.17
CA TYR A 635 -15.44 14.76 -20.20
C TYR A 635 -16.22 15.47 -19.09
N ALA A 636 -17.52 15.69 -19.32
CA ALA A 636 -18.43 16.26 -18.34
C ALA A 636 -19.71 15.43 -18.18
N THR A 637 -20.09 15.14 -16.93
CA THR A 637 -21.31 14.40 -16.58
C THR A 637 -22.28 15.22 -15.72
N GLY A 638 -21.82 16.36 -15.19
CA GLY A 638 -22.63 17.25 -14.36
C GLY A 638 -23.64 18.07 -15.17
N ALA A 639 -24.76 18.41 -14.54
CA ALA A 639 -25.81 19.18 -15.19
C ALA A 639 -25.41 20.65 -15.41
N VAL A 640 -25.75 21.19 -16.58
CA VAL A 640 -25.59 22.61 -16.94
C VAL A 640 -26.97 23.26 -16.99
N SER A 641 -27.24 24.11 -16.01
CA SER A 641 -28.52 24.79 -15.84
C SER A 641 -28.29 26.30 -15.72
N PRO A 642 -28.22 27.05 -16.83
CA PRO A 642 -28.15 28.51 -16.77
C PRO A 642 -29.37 29.05 -16.01
N VAL A 643 -29.11 29.86 -14.99
CA VAL A 643 -30.15 30.31 -14.03
C VAL A 643 -30.79 31.63 -14.42
N PHE A 644 -30.31 32.27 -15.49
CA PHE A 644 -30.76 33.59 -15.96
C PHE A 644 -31.15 33.58 -17.44
N SER A 645 -31.99 34.53 -17.84
CA SER A 645 -32.56 34.59 -19.20
C SER A 645 -31.53 34.87 -20.30
N THR A 646 -30.32 35.28 -19.94
CA THR A 646 -29.20 35.59 -20.85
C THR A 646 -28.19 34.45 -20.98
N GLY A 647 -28.30 33.40 -20.16
CA GLY A 647 -27.27 32.37 -20.07
C GLY A 647 -27.35 31.33 -21.18
N PHE A 648 -26.20 30.99 -21.75
CA PHE A 648 -26.03 29.90 -22.72
C PHE A 648 -25.46 28.66 -22.03
N GLY A 649 -25.67 27.48 -22.60
CA GLY A 649 -25.19 26.21 -22.02
C GLY A 649 -24.65 25.26 -23.08
N GLY A 650 -23.40 24.81 -22.89
CA GLY A 650 -22.81 23.71 -23.63
C GLY A 650 -22.53 22.53 -22.70
N GLY A 651 -22.85 21.31 -23.14
CA GLY A 651 -22.64 20.12 -22.32
C GLY A 651 -21.18 19.93 -21.87
N LEU A 652 -20.21 20.31 -22.71
CA LEU A 652 -18.79 20.25 -22.40
C LEU A 652 -18.18 21.64 -22.16
N VAL A 653 -18.36 22.57 -23.10
CA VAL A 653 -17.75 23.90 -23.07
C VAL A 653 -18.79 24.99 -23.32
N GLY A 654 -18.74 26.12 -22.60
CA GLY A 654 -19.59 27.27 -22.89
C GLY A 654 -19.22 27.91 -24.22
N ILE A 655 -18.07 28.60 -24.26
CA ILE A 655 -17.50 29.25 -25.45
C ILE A 655 -16.24 28.51 -25.89
N ASN A 656 -16.14 28.15 -27.17
CA ASN A 656 -14.93 27.52 -27.71
C ASN A 656 -14.29 28.33 -28.85
N ASP A 657 -13.14 28.95 -28.57
CA ASP A 657 -12.24 29.54 -29.56
C ASP A 657 -10.91 28.80 -29.69
N GLY A 658 -10.70 27.77 -28.87
CA GLY A 658 -9.54 26.87 -28.90
C GLY A 658 -9.80 25.55 -29.65
N THR A 659 -9.16 24.47 -29.18
CA THR A 659 -9.32 23.11 -29.73
C THR A 659 -9.92 22.15 -28.71
N ILE A 660 -10.76 21.23 -29.19
CA ILE A 660 -11.32 20.12 -28.41
C ILE A 660 -11.14 18.82 -29.19
N GLY A 661 -10.61 17.77 -28.56
CA GLY A 661 -10.49 16.44 -29.17
C GLY A 661 -10.67 15.30 -28.18
N GLN A 662 -11.06 14.12 -28.67
CA GLN A 662 -11.32 12.90 -27.88
C GLN A 662 -12.08 13.17 -26.59
N SER A 663 -13.19 13.91 -26.65
CA SER A 663 -13.89 14.38 -25.45
C SER A 663 -15.39 14.16 -25.56
N PHE A 664 -16.10 14.09 -24.43
CA PHE A 664 -17.55 13.90 -24.48
C PHE A 664 -18.34 14.55 -23.34
N ALA A 665 -19.65 14.71 -23.55
CA ALA A 665 -20.58 15.18 -22.53
C ALA A 665 -21.81 14.29 -22.39
N THR A 666 -22.20 14.02 -21.14
CA THR A 666 -23.43 13.27 -20.80
C THR A 666 -24.35 14.01 -19.83
N GLY A 667 -23.89 15.11 -19.21
CA GLY A 667 -24.70 15.86 -18.26
C GLY A 667 -25.90 16.58 -18.90
N ALA A 668 -27.02 16.64 -18.18
CA ALA A 668 -28.23 17.32 -18.65
C ALA A 668 -27.96 18.80 -18.93
N VAL A 669 -28.38 19.29 -20.10
CA VAL A 669 -28.27 20.71 -20.47
C VAL A 669 -29.68 21.27 -20.57
N GLN A 670 -30.03 22.18 -19.65
CA GLN A 670 -31.38 22.73 -19.60
C GLN A 670 -31.47 24.00 -20.44
N THR A 671 -32.47 24.05 -21.34
CA THR A 671 -32.84 25.25 -22.06
C THR A 671 -33.63 26.20 -21.17
N ARG A 672 -33.33 27.51 -21.25
CA ARG A 672 -34.24 28.55 -20.77
C ARG A 672 -34.68 29.43 -21.94
N SER A 673 -34.02 30.57 -22.11
CA SER A 673 -34.39 31.55 -23.13
C SER A 673 -33.40 31.63 -24.28
N MET A 674 -32.15 31.18 -24.08
CA MET A 674 -31.10 31.15 -25.08
C MET A 674 -30.81 29.72 -25.57
N PRO A 675 -30.24 29.55 -26.78
CA PRO A 675 -29.83 28.25 -27.30
C PRO A 675 -28.86 27.52 -26.36
N THR A 676 -29.05 26.22 -26.23
CA THR A 676 -28.12 25.30 -25.57
C THR A 676 -27.81 24.14 -26.49
N HIS A 677 -26.66 23.50 -26.32
CA HIS A 677 -26.25 22.39 -27.17
C HIS A 677 -25.45 21.32 -26.41
N GLY A 678 -25.32 20.14 -27.03
CA GLY A 678 -24.73 18.96 -26.42
C GLY A 678 -23.23 19.03 -26.17
N VAL A 679 -22.47 19.84 -26.91
CA VAL A 679 -21.01 19.96 -26.77
C VAL A 679 -20.60 21.39 -26.42
N ILE A 680 -20.79 22.35 -27.35
CA ILE A 680 -20.43 23.76 -27.14
C ILE A 680 -21.65 24.66 -27.22
N ALA A 681 -21.73 25.73 -26.43
CA ALA A 681 -22.82 26.68 -26.62
C ALA A 681 -22.65 27.47 -27.94
N PHE A 682 -21.46 28.05 -28.15
CA PHE A 682 -21.05 28.68 -29.41
C PHE A 682 -19.52 28.87 -29.45
N GLY A 683 -18.99 29.34 -30.58
CA GLY A 683 -17.58 29.71 -30.71
C GLY A 683 -17.03 29.46 -32.12
N ALA A 684 -15.83 29.98 -32.39
CA ALA A 684 -15.19 29.85 -33.71
C ALA A 684 -14.10 28.77 -33.77
N GLY A 685 -13.70 28.23 -32.61
CA GLY A 685 -12.66 27.23 -32.44
C GLY A 685 -12.99 25.86 -33.05
N SER A 686 -11.99 25.00 -33.13
CA SER A 686 -12.10 23.70 -33.79
C SER A 686 -12.55 22.61 -32.81
N VAL A 687 -13.48 21.76 -33.27
CA VAL A 687 -13.90 20.56 -32.55
C VAL A 687 -13.61 19.33 -33.41
N ALA A 688 -12.75 18.45 -32.92
CA ALA A 688 -12.31 17.28 -33.68
C ALA A 688 -13.44 16.24 -33.87
N PRO A 689 -13.40 15.42 -34.93
CA PRO A 689 -14.46 14.44 -35.25
C PRO A 689 -14.63 13.32 -34.21
N ASP A 690 -13.73 13.19 -33.25
CA ASP A 690 -13.77 12.24 -32.14
C ASP A 690 -14.35 12.86 -30.86
N VAL A 691 -15.16 13.91 -30.99
CA VAL A 691 -15.91 14.51 -29.88
C VAL A 691 -17.38 14.10 -29.94
N TYR A 692 -17.93 13.65 -28.82
CA TYR A 692 -19.27 13.03 -28.75
C TYR A 692 -20.16 13.69 -27.68
N TRP A 693 -21.47 13.53 -27.79
CA TRP A 693 -22.39 13.87 -26.69
C TRP A 693 -23.57 12.92 -26.63
N ASN A 694 -24.13 12.72 -25.44
CA ASN A 694 -25.29 11.84 -25.28
C ASN A 694 -26.56 12.64 -25.53
N THR A 695 -27.23 12.39 -26.64
CA THR A 695 -28.45 13.11 -27.06
C THR A 695 -29.62 12.94 -26.10
N GLU A 696 -29.68 11.82 -25.37
CA GLU A 696 -30.77 11.51 -24.44
C GLU A 696 -30.55 12.14 -23.07
N THR A 697 -29.34 12.01 -22.52
CA THR A 697 -29.05 12.53 -21.17
C THR A 697 -28.73 14.02 -21.17
N THR A 698 -28.07 14.55 -22.22
CA THR A 698 -27.93 16.01 -22.38
C THR A 698 -29.26 16.67 -22.73
N GLY A 699 -30.16 15.92 -23.38
CA GLY A 699 -31.41 16.43 -23.94
C GLY A 699 -31.22 17.29 -25.20
N GLN A 700 -30.02 17.29 -25.80
CA GLN A 700 -29.67 18.17 -26.91
C GLN A 700 -29.52 17.40 -28.23
N PRO A 701 -30.26 17.77 -29.29
CA PRO A 701 -30.21 17.08 -30.57
C PRO A 701 -29.01 17.48 -31.44
N VAL A 702 -28.29 18.56 -31.08
CA VAL A 702 -27.19 19.13 -31.84
C VAL A 702 -26.01 19.47 -30.93
N SER A 703 -24.80 19.49 -31.50
CA SER A 703 -23.55 19.73 -30.77
C SER A 703 -23.28 21.21 -30.45
N GLY A 704 -23.79 22.12 -31.29
CA GLY A 704 -23.45 23.55 -31.27
C GLY A 704 -22.16 23.89 -32.02
N SER A 705 -21.43 22.89 -32.51
CA SER A 705 -20.24 23.07 -33.35
C SER A 705 -20.58 22.88 -34.82
N LYS A 706 -19.97 23.70 -35.69
CA LYS A 706 -20.02 23.55 -37.15
C LYS A 706 -19.21 22.35 -37.66
N ASP A 707 -18.26 21.86 -36.86
CA ASP A 707 -17.32 20.81 -37.26
C ASP A 707 -17.85 19.40 -37.00
N LEU A 708 -18.89 19.26 -36.15
CA LEU A 708 -19.43 17.98 -35.73
C LEU A 708 -20.75 17.63 -36.45
N PRO A 709 -20.82 16.50 -37.18
CA PRO A 709 -22.07 16.04 -37.77
C PRO A 709 -23.03 15.48 -36.69
N PRO A 710 -24.34 15.37 -36.98
CA PRO A 710 -25.31 14.77 -36.06
C PRO A 710 -24.99 13.34 -35.62
N ALA A 711 -24.21 12.58 -36.39
CA ALA A 711 -23.80 11.21 -36.06
C ALA A 711 -22.90 11.11 -34.82
N ASN A 712 -22.28 12.21 -34.39
CA ASN A 712 -21.51 12.29 -33.15
C ASN A 712 -22.41 12.42 -31.90
N GLY A 713 -23.71 12.67 -32.10
CA GLY A 713 -24.71 12.58 -31.06
C GLY A 713 -25.10 11.12 -30.85
N LEU A 714 -24.63 10.54 -29.76
CA LEU A 714 -24.87 9.14 -29.41
C LEU A 714 -26.09 9.01 -28.49
N THR A 715 -26.78 7.88 -28.53
CA THR A 715 -27.74 7.49 -27.50
C THR A 715 -27.03 6.96 -26.25
N THR A 716 -27.74 6.78 -25.15
CA THR A 716 -27.17 6.17 -23.93
C THR A 716 -26.65 4.76 -24.19
N ALA A 717 -27.36 3.97 -25.02
CA ALA A 717 -26.90 2.65 -25.39
C ALA A 717 -25.60 2.68 -26.21
N GLN A 718 -25.44 3.65 -27.12
CA GLN A 718 -24.22 3.83 -27.90
C GLN A 718 -23.06 4.34 -27.04
N MET A 719 -23.32 5.21 -26.06
CA MET A 719 -22.31 5.67 -25.10
C MET A 719 -21.71 4.52 -24.27
N SER A 720 -22.48 3.48 -24.01
CA SER A 720 -22.03 2.25 -23.34
C SER A 720 -21.26 1.27 -24.24
N ASP A 721 -21.09 1.59 -25.53
CA ASP A 721 -20.44 0.70 -26.50
C ASP A 721 -19.13 1.30 -27.01
N GLN A 722 -18.00 0.62 -26.75
CA GLN A 722 -16.67 1.03 -27.22
C GLN A 722 -16.62 1.25 -28.73
N ALA A 723 -17.39 0.47 -29.51
CA ALA A 723 -17.40 0.57 -30.98
C ALA A 723 -17.99 1.89 -31.49
N SER A 724 -18.72 2.63 -30.65
CA SER A 724 -19.29 3.93 -31.00
C SER A 724 -18.27 5.07 -31.00
N PHE A 725 -17.13 4.90 -30.32
CA PHE A 725 -16.11 5.94 -30.16
C PHE A 725 -14.95 5.75 -31.14
N ALA A 726 -15.11 6.29 -32.35
CA ALA A 726 -14.05 6.27 -33.35
C ALA A 726 -12.83 7.08 -32.87
N GLY A 727 -11.64 6.51 -33.01
CA GLY A 727 -10.37 7.14 -32.62
C GLY A 727 -10.00 6.99 -31.14
N TYR A 728 -10.89 6.46 -30.29
CA TYR A 728 -10.57 6.16 -28.89
C TYR A 728 -9.77 4.86 -28.81
N ASP A 729 -8.65 4.90 -28.07
CA ASP A 729 -7.89 3.70 -27.74
C ASP A 729 -8.36 3.14 -26.39
N PHE A 730 -9.04 1.99 -26.43
CA PHE A 730 -9.43 1.19 -25.26
C PHE A 730 -8.46 0.03 -25.00
N GLY A 731 -7.36 -0.05 -25.76
CA GLY A 731 -6.31 -1.03 -25.57
C GLY A 731 -5.55 -0.82 -24.25
N PRO A 732 -4.62 -1.73 -23.89
CA PRO A 732 -3.95 -1.74 -22.59
C PRO A 732 -3.21 -0.44 -22.22
N ASN A 733 -2.78 0.34 -23.22
CA ASN A 733 -2.06 1.59 -23.03
C ASN A 733 -2.91 2.82 -23.39
N GLY A 734 -4.19 2.61 -23.72
CA GLY A 734 -5.12 3.66 -24.08
C GLY A 734 -5.58 4.47 -22.86
N ALA A 735 -6.00 5.72 -23.10
CA ALA A 735 -6.47 6.61 -22.04
C ALA A 735 -7.85 6.21 -21.48
N TRP A 736 -8.61 5.41 -22.23
CA TRP A 736 -10.00 5.08 -21.93
C TRP A 736 -10.19 3.61 -21.55
N LEU A 737 -11.15 3.38 -20.67
CA LEU A 737 -11.70 2.08 -20.32
C LEU A 737 -13.22 2.10 -20.52
N MET A 738 -13.79 0.91 -20.74
CA MET A 738 -15.24 0.68 -20.65
C MET A 738 -15.48 -0.56 -19.79
N PRO A 739 -15.50 -0.42 -18.45
CA PRO A 739 -15.82 -1.52 -17.56
C PRO A 739 -17.21 -2.11 -17.85
N ALA A 740 -17.41 -3.37 -17.50
CA ALA A 740 -18.72 -4.02 -17.68
C ALA A 740 -19.81 -3.24 -16.93
N GLY A 741 -20.86 -2.83 -17.65
CA GLY A 741 -21.97 -2.04 -17.10
C GLY A 741 -21.75 -0.52 -17.07
N ALA A 742 -20.63 -0.02 -17.60
CA ALA A 742 -20.39 1.41 -17.72
C ALA A 742 -21.41 2.08 -18.66
N THR A 743 -21.84 3.30 -18.31
CA THR A 743 -22.78 4.11 -19.10
C THR A 743 -22.09 5.05 -20.11
N HIS A 744 -20.76 5.15 -20.00
CA HIS A 744 -19.87 5.93 -20.87
C HIS A 744 -18.42 5.49 -20.62
N PRO A 745 -17.46 5.86 -21.49
CA PRO A 745 -16.04 5.64 -21.23
C PRO A 745 -15.59 6.28 -19.91
N VAL A 746 -14.67 5.66 -19.22
CA VAL A 746 -13.99 6.24 -18.03
C VAL A 746 -12.50 6.35 -18.31
N LEU A 747 -11.85 7.35 -17.73
CA LEU A 747 -10.40 7.45 -17.84
C LEU A 747 -9.74 6.32 -17.07
N ARG A 748 -8.74 5.67 -17.69
CA ARG A 748 -8.03 4.53 -17.10
C ARG A 748 -7.51 4.84 -15.70
N GLN A 749 -6.87 6.00 -15.55
CA GLN A 749 -6.27 6.40 -14.28
C GLN A 749 -7.32 6.70 -13.19
N ALA A 750 -8.55 7.07 -13.57
CA ALA A 750 -9.66 7.25 -12.62
C ALA A 750 -10.25 5.91 -12.13
N ALA A 751 -9.93 4.79 -12.79
CA ALA A 751 -10.37 3.45 -12.40
C ALA A 751 -9.36 2.72 -11.49
N GLY A 752 -8.23 3.35 -11.15
CA GLY A 752 -7.19 2.75 -10.31
C GLY A 752 -6.28 1.75 -11.05
N GLU A 753 -6.21 1.83 -12.37
CA GLU A 753 -5.33 1.00 -13.23
C GLU A 753 -4.11 1.76 -13.78
#